data_AF-A0A352RI65-F1
#
_entry.id   AF-A0A352RI65-F1
#
_cell.length_a   1.000
_cell.length_b   1.000
_cell.length_c   1.000
_cell.angle_alpha   90.00
_cell.angle_beta   90.00
_cell.angle_gamma   90.00
#
_symmetry.space_group_name_H-M   'P 1'
#
loop_
_entity.id
_entity.type
_entity.pdbx_description
1 polymer ?
#
loop_
_entity_poly.entity_id
_entity_poly.type
_entity_poly.pdbx_seq_one_letter_code
_entity_poly.pdbx_strand_id
1 'polypeptide(L)'
;MNKSLPELERPEFSEQEAGLLLEENYGLCCTLEELPGERDRNYLAQEHNGESYVLKISNSCETLEFLKVQNNALESAAMLLEKGRIPSFYPNKNGEPLSRVRSTNGILHWLRLVPYVDGLSMAEYRPHTREFLLELGAMCGTVTKALHKIPLRTLDRRLLWEMHNVQDTLNEYLTWIKDKKLRNRVSRSLDLYKRTMEPLESKLRRGWIHNDFNDYNVLVLPKLAGTPDLGLIDFGDMTHSYLVAEPAVACAYAMLDKPDPLEAAVHLIRGFHQRFPLEENELEILFPMILMRLCLSLTIGAFQQQNDPKNEYLGISQQHACELLERLHEVNPRFAHYLFRDACNMEAFPSLPEFSKWQKKVAGSFHFLLGEPLNTEKTTVLDLSAGSSFSAKSEGMSLEAQQEFLDTYLREKNAEIGVGKYLEARSFYAADEFVNDSLDGHEKRTIHLGIDICVPAGTVIYAPIKGVVHQIQDNKSELDYGPTVILKHQPEDGPVFYTLYGHLSRECLKQLKTGQIVSGGTALAKIGDSNENGGWLPHVHFQIILDLFDYDGNYPGVALPSRKKVWCSICPDPGMMLGLGSESTAEEIDSGQLLNRRRNVFGQSLSLSYQEPLIIVRGQGQSLIDSKGQFYLDCVNNVAHVGHSHPDIAKAQSNQAYVLNTNTRYLNPVNIEYAERLCGLFPEPLNTCFLVCSGSEANELALRITGTVNGQKDMIVLEEAYHGNTKANIDISPYKHNGPGGTGPPEWVHQIPMPYLYRGLYRDPATAGKLYADEVLKICEKVSGQGTPPAAFICESMLGCGGHVPLPDGFLKQSYQHVRQYGGLCIADEVQVGFGRAGKHFWSFELQDVVPDIVTLGKPIGNGHPLGAVITTQKIAKEFANGMEYFNTFGGNQVSCSVGMAVLDIMENEGLQQNALETGSWLKEKLEMLKNVFPLIGDVRGEGLFLGVELVLDPETREPAPLQADYLVERLKS
;
A
#
# COMPACT_ATOMS: atom_id res chain seq x y z
N MET A 1 4.18 43.42 31.04
CA MET A 1 4.29 44.68 30.27
C MET A 1 3.57 44.44 28.97
N ASN A 2 2.41 45.09 28.73
CA ASN A 2 1.83 45.14 27.38
C ASN A 2 2.72 46.07 26.55
N LYS A 3 3.74 45.53 25.89
CA LYS A 3 4.29 46.20 24.70
C LYS A 3 3.23 46.02 23.63
N SER A 4 2.58 47.10 23.17
CA SER A 4 1.79 46.97 21.94
C SER A 4 2.77 46.55 20.84
N LEU A 5 2.38 45.56 20.06
CA LEU A 5 3.09 45.14 18.86
C LEU A 5 2.23 45.62 17.69
N PRO A 6 2.48 46.83 17.15
CA PRO A 6 1.67 47.40 16.06
C PRO A 6 1.58 46.47 14.84
N GLU A 7 2.60 45.61 14.68
CA GLU A 7 2.68 44.57 13.66
C GLU A 7 1.59 43.50 13.77
N LEU A 8 0.98 43.33 14.95
CA LEU A 8 -0.08 42.35 15.24
C LEU A 8 -1.48 43.00 15.37
N GLU A 9 -1.61 44.32 15.22
CA GLU A 9 -2.90 45.02 15.30
C GLU A 9 -3.67 44.90 13.98
N ARG A 10 -4.79 44.16 13.98
CA ARG A 10 -5.61 43.97 12.77
C ARG A 10 -6.38 45.24 12.39
N PRO A 11 -6.55 45.56 11.09
CA PRO A 11 -7.35 46.69 10.65
C PRO A 11 -8.80 46.62 11.17
N GLU A 12 -9.32 47.72 11.73
CA GLU A 12 -10.67 47.82 12.28
C GLU A 12 -11.68 48.25 11.20
N PHE A 13 -12.12 47.29 10.38
CA PHE A 13 -13.23 47.46 9.45
C PHE A 13 -14.31 46.42 9.77
N SER A 14 -15.58 46.81 9.70
CA SER A 14 -16.74 45.91 9.72
C SER A 14 -17.07 45.42 8.31
N GLU A 15 -17.87 44.36 8.20
CA GLU A 15 -18.36 43.88 6.89
C GLU A 15 -19.11 44.96 6.11
N GLN A 16 -19.89 45.81 6.79
CA GLN A 16 -20.61 46.91 6.13
C GLN A 16 -19.64 47.96 5.57
N GLU A 17 -18.62 48.34 6.33
CA GLU A 17 -17.60 49.30 5.88
C GLU A 17 -16.77 48.72 4.73
N ALA A 18 -16.38 47.44 4.83
CA ALA A 18 -15.66 46.75 3.77
C ALA A 18 -16.49 46.64 2.48
N GLY A 19 -17.80 46.42 2.58
CA GLY A 19 -18.72 46.39 1.45
C GLY A 19 -18.81 47.74 0.72
N LEU A 20 -18.86 48.84 1.47
CA LEU A 20 -18.80 50.20 0.92
C LEU A 20 -17.47 50.47 0.20
N LEU A 21 -16.35 50.04 0.78
CA LEU A 21 -15.04 50.18 0.15
C LEU A 21 -14.95 49.38 -1.17
N LEU A 22 -15.56 48.20 -1.23
CA LEU A 22 -15.63 47.37 -2.42
C LEU A 22 -16.43 48.07 -3.53
N GLU A 23 -17.62 48.59 -3.21
CA GLU A 23 -18.45 49.33 -4.17
C GLU A 23 -17.74 50.62 -4.64
N GLU A 24 -17.11 51.37 -3.73
CA GLU A 24 -16.40 52.61 -4.03
C GLU A 24 -15.21 52.38 -4.95
N ASN A 25 -14.33 51.43 -4.60
CA ASN A 25 -13.04 51.22 -5.28
C ASN A 25 -13.12 50.28 -6.49
N TYR A 26 -14.02 49.30 -6.48
CA TYR A 26 -14.10 48.24 -7.48
C TYR A 26 -15.44 48.20 -8.23
N GLY A 27 -16.50 48.80 -7.66
CA GLY A 27 -17.82 48.83 -8.30
C GLY A 27 -18.58 47.51 -8.21
N LEU A 28 -18.16 46.66 -7.27
CA LEU A 28 -18.76 45.35 -7.02
C LEU A 28 -19.69 45.46 -5.81
N CYS A 29 -20.85 44.82 -5.89
CA CYS A 29 -21.82 44.73 -4.81
C CYS A 29 -21.89 43.27 -4.38
N CYS A 30 -21.21 42.95 -3.28
CA CYS A 30 -21.02 41.57 -2.82
C CYS A 30 -21.58 41.36 -1.42
N THR A 31 -21.96 40.13 -1.10
CA THR A 31 -22.04 39.68 0.29
C THR A 31 -20.63 39.42 0.81
N LEU A 32 -20.36 39.88 2.04
CA LEU A 32 -19.05 39.72 2.67
C LEU A 32 -19.12 38.77 3.86
N GLU A 33 -18.09 37.93 3.98
CA GLU A 33 -17.83 37.09 5.15
C GLU A 33 -16.35 37.25 5.54
N GLU A 34 -16.07 37.53 6.82
CA GLU A 34 -14.69 37.67 7.29
C GLU A 34 -13.96 36.31 7.22
N LEU A 35 -12.82 36.29 6.54
CA LEU A 35 -11.93 35.13 6.50
C LEU A 35 -10.91 35.20 7.65
N PRO A 36 -10.46 34.05 8.18
CA PRO A 36 -9.39 34.01 9.17
C PRO A 36 -8.13 34.76 8.71
N GLY A 37 -7.43 35.39 9.66
CA GLY A 37 -6.18 36.10 9.38
C GLY A 37 -5.51 36.62 10.64
N GLU A 38 -4.16 36.59 10.66
CA GLU A 38 -3.35 37.01 11.80
C GLU A 38 -3.17 38.55 11.85
N ARG A 39 -2.64 39.14 10.78
CA ARG A 39 -2.21 40.56 10.73
C ARG A 39 -3.12 41.44 9.87
N ASP A 40 -3.52 40.92 8.71
CA ASP A 40 -4.44 41.58 7.79
C ASP A 40 -5.90 41.27 8.15
N ARG A 41 -6.84 42.05 7.60
CA ARG A 41 -8.27 41.72 7.65
C ARG A 41 -8.75 41.39 6.24
N ASN A 42 -9.26 40.17 6.08
CA ASN A 42 -9.62 39.57 4.79
C ASN A 42 -11.12 39.28 4.78
N TYR A 43 -11.79 39.55 3.65
CA TYR A 43 -13.19 39.20 3.45
C TYR A 43 -13.37 38.40 2.16
N LEU A 44 -14.09 37.29 2.25
CA LEU A 44 -14.67 36.62 1.08
C LEU A 44 -15.81 37.51 0.57
N ALA A 45 -15.71 37.94 -0.68
CA ALA A 45 -16.70 38.78 -1.34
C ALA A 45 -17.36 37.99 -2.47
N GLN A 46 -18.66 37.71 -2.35
CA GLN A 46 -19.42 36.92 -3.32
C GLN A 46 -20.42 37.79 -4.07
N GLU A 47 -20.34 37.79 -5.40
CA GLU A 47 -21.32 38.44 -6.26
C GLU A 47 -22.53 37.54 -6.55
N HIS A 48 -23.65 38.17 -6.93
CA HIS A 48 -24.85 37.46 -7.37
C HIS A 48 -24.66 36.63 -8.65
N ASN A 49 -23.64 36.93 -9.46
CA ASN A 49 -23.31 36.20 -10.68
C ASN A 49 -22.52 34.89 -10.41
N GLY A 50 -22.14 34.63 -9.15
CA GLY A 50 -21.35 33.48 -8.73
C GLY A 50 -19.83 33.71 -8.68
N GLU A 51 -19.33 34.87 -9.10
CA GLU A 51 -17.91 35.22 -8.96
C GLU A 51 -17.57 35.56 -7.50
N SER A 52 -16.41 35.08 -7.06
CA SER A 52 -15.93 35.27 -5.69
C SER A 52 -14.55 35.90 -5.69
N TYR A 53 -14.32 36.79 -4.73
CA TYR A 53 -13.07 37.53 -4.54
C TYR A 53 -12.66 37.52 -3.07
N VAL A 54 -11.40 37.87 -2.81
CA VAL A 54 -10.91 38.16 -1.47
C VAL A 54 -10.50 39.62 -1.40
N LEU A 55 -11.24 40.41 -0.63
CA LEU A 55 -10.88 41.78 -0.28
C LEU A 55 -9.89 41.75 0.88
N LYS A 56 -8.67 42.23 0.65
CA LYS A 56 -7.62 42.28 1.68
C LYS A 56 -7.35 43.72 2.10
N ILE A 57 -7.47 43.98 3.40
CA ILE A 57 -7.07 45.23 4.04
C ILE A 57 -5.78 44.96 4.82
N SER A 58 -4.68 45.59 4.39
CA SER A 58 -3.37 45.36 4.99
C SER A 58 -3.19 46.07 6.32
N ASN A 59 -2.44 45.47 7.23
CA ASN A 59 -1.97 46.11 8.46
C ASN A 59 -1.29 47.47 8.16
N SER A 60 -1.44 48.43 9.08
CA SER A 60 -0.98 49.81 8.89
C SER A 60 0.55 49.96 8.76
N CYS A 61 1.31 48.96 9.21
CA CYS A 61 2.77 48.91 9.10
C CYS A 61 3.26 48.46 7.70
N GLU A 62 2.39 47.94 6.84
CA GLU A 62 2.80 47.46 5.51
C GLU A 62 3.11 48.61 4.55
N THR A 63 4.31 48.58 3.97
CA THR A 63 4.81 49.63 3.07
C THR A 63 4.33 49.42 1.64
N LEU A 64 4.16 50.52 0.89
CA LEU A 64 3.77 50.44 -0.53
C LEU A 64 4.81 49.69 -1.36
N GLU A 65 6.09 49.85 -1.02
CA GLU A 65 7.21 49.19 -1.67
C GLU A 65 7.12 47.67 -1.52
N PHE A 66 6.83 47.17 -0.32
CA PHE A 66 6.64 45.74 -0.08
C PHE A 66 5.43 45.19 -0.82
N LEU A 67 4.28 45.87 -0.74
CA LEU A 67 3.05 45.43 -1.42
C LEU A 67 3.22 45.37 -2.95
N LYS A 68 4.06 46.23 -3.53
CA LYS A 68 4.45 46.14 -4.96
C LYS A 68 5.29 44.89 -5.27
N VAL A 69 6.23 44.53 -4.40
CA VAL A 69 7.01 43.29 -4.55
C VAL A 69 6.08 42.08 -4.43
N GLN A 70 5.17 42.10 -3.46
CA GLN A 70 4.18 41.06 -3.22
C GLN A 70 3.21 40.88 -4.41
N ASN A 71 2.72 41.96 -5.02
CA ASN A 71 1.87 41.86 -6.21
C ASN A 71 2.65 41.29 -7.42
N ASN A 72 3.91 41.70 -7.61
CA ASN A 72 4.76 41.12 -8.66
C ASN A 72 5.01 39.61 -8.43
N ALA A 73 5.16 39.21 -7.17
CA ALA A 73 5.27 37.81 -6.77
C ALA A 73 4.01 37.00 -7.10
N LEU A 74 2.83 37.53 -6.74
CA LEU A 74 1.54 36.92 -7.07
C LEU A 74 1.38 36.72 -8.58
N GLU A 75 1.62 37.77 -9.38
CA GLU A 75 1.52 37.68 -10.84
C GLU A 75 2.53 36.70 -11.44
N SER A 76 3.79 36.79 -11.01
CA SER A 76 4.86 35.94 -11.52
C SER A 76 4.61 34.46 -11.21
N ALA A 77 4.08 34.15 -10.03
CA ALA A 77 3.74 32.79 -9.63
C ALA A 77 2.47 32.28 -10.33
N ALA A 78 1.44 33.11 -10.45
CA ALA A 78 0.20 32.77 -11.15
C ALA A 78 0.41 32.43 -12.64
N MET A 79 1.44 32.99 -13.29
CA MET A 79 1.79 32.67 -14.67
C MET A 79 2.43 31.28 -14.84
N LEU A 80 2.88 30.62 -13.77
CA LEU A 80 3.60 29.34 -13.85
C LEU A 80 2.78 28.13 -13.40
N LEU A 81 1.59 28.34 -12.83
CA LEU A 81 0.63 27.29 -12.47
C LEU A 81 -0.62 27.39 -13.35
N GLU A 82 -1.52 26.42 -13.21
CA GLU A 82 -2.81 26.47 -13.88
C GLU A 82 -3.58 27.74 -13.51
N LYS A 83 -4.29 28.30 -14.50
CA LYS A 83 -5.00 29.57 -14.35
C LYS A 83 -6.00 29.48 -13.20
N GLY A 84 -5.90 30.41 -12.26
CA GLY A 84 -6.81 30.50 -11.11
C GLY A 84 -6.38 29.69 -9.88
N ARG A 85 -5.21 29.03 -9.91
CA ARG A 85 -4.67 28.31 -8.73
C ARG A 85 -3.81 29.15 -7.80
N ILE A 86 -3.34 30.31 -8.27
CA ILE A 86 -2.75 31.37 -7.44
C ILE A 86 -3.53 32.65 -7.73
N PRO A 87 -3.89 33.43 -6.70
CA PRO A 87 -4.60 34.69 -6.89
C PRO A 87 -3.73 35.69 -7.66
N SER A 88 -4.30 36.35 -8.66
CA SER A 88 -3.71 37.54 -9.30
C SER A 88 -4.36 38.81 -8.75
N PHE A 89 -3.75 39.98 -8.90
CA PHE A 89 -4.43 41.21 -8.46
C PHE A 89 -5.62 41.53 -9.38
N TYR A 90 -6.67 42.11 -8.80
CA TYR A 90 -7.81 42.68 -9.52
C TYR A 90 -7.71 44.22 -9.47
N PRO A 91 -7.66 44.91 -10.62
CA PRO A 91 -7.47 46.37 -10.65
C PRO A 91 -8.69 47.12 -10.10
N ASN A 92 -8.44 48.24 -9.42
CA ASN A 92 -9.50 49.17 -9.02
C ASN A 92 -10.08 49.93 -10.23
N LYS A 93 -11.09 50.77 -10.03
CA LYS A 93 -11.72 51.60 -11.08
C LYS A 93 -10.74 52.51 -11.85
N ASN A 94 -9.59 52.83 -11.26
CA ASN A 94 -8.54 53.64 -11.89
C ASN A 94 -7.48 52.80 -12.61
N GLY A 95 -7.62 51.47 -12.63
CA GLY A 95 -6.64 50.54 -13.20
C GLY A 95 -5.43 50.27 -12.30
N GLU A 96 -5.46 50.70 -11.04
CA GLU A 96 -4.37 50.51 -10.09
C GLU A 96 -4.56 49.25 -9.24
N PRO A 97 -3.47 48.54 -8.85
CA PRO A 97 -3.57 47.30 -8.10
C PRO A 97 -3.81 47.49 -6.58
N LEU A 98 -3.70 48.73 -6.09
CA LEU A 98 -3.79 49.06 -4.66
C LEU A 98 -4.56 50.37 -4.50
N SER A 99 -5.48 50.43 -3.53
CA SER A 99 -6.16 51.65 -3.11
C SER A 99 -5.74 52.03 -1.68
N ARG A 100 -5.68 53.33 -1.38
CA ARG A 100 -5.42 53.83 -0.01
C ARG A 100 -6.72 54.14 0.68
N VAL A 101 -6.97 53.54 1.84
CA VAL A 101 -8.20 53.71 2.63
C VAL A 101 -7.90 54.15 4.06
N ARG A 102 -8.91 54.68 4.74
CA ARG A 102 -8.78 55.18 6.12
C ARG A 102 -9.82 54.48 7.00
N SER A 103 -9.40 53.96 8.14
CA SER A 103 -10.28 53.42 9.17
C SER A 103 -10.99 54.54 9.94
N THR A 104 -12.01 54.18 10.73
CA THR A 104 -12.78 55.12 11.57
C THR A 104 -11.93 55.83 12.62
N ASN A 105 -10.86 55.18 13.09
CA ASN A 105 -9.87 55.75 14.01
C ASN A 105 -8.80 56.64 13.31
N GLY A 106 -8.90 56.83 11.99
CA GLY A 106 -8.08 57.77 11.22
C GLY A 106 -6.77 57.20 10.67
N ILE A 107 -6.47 55.92 10.94
CA ILE A 107 -5.28 55.20 10.48
C ILE A 107 -5.43 54.85 8.99
N LEU A 108 -4.32 54.91 8.26
CA LEU A 108 -4.30 54.63 6.82
C LEU A 108 -3.86 53.20 6.53
N HIS A 109 -4.62 52.52 5.68
CA HIS A 109 -4.42 51.14 5.26
C HIS A 109 -4.35 51.04 3.73
N TRP A 110 -3.70 49.97 3.24
CA TRP A 110 -3.74 49.61 1.82
C TRP A 110 -4.82 48.55 1.60
N LEU A 111 -5.59 48.73 0.53
CA LEU A 111 -6.68 47.85 0.10
C LEU A 111 -6.30 47.20 -1.22
N ARG A 112 -6.56 45.89 -1.35
CA ARG A 112 -6.50 45.17 -2.63
C ARG A 112 -7.63 44.16 -2.75
N LEU A 113 -7.92 43.78 -3.99
CA LEU A 113 -8.85 42.72 -4.33
C LEU A 113 -8.11 41.66 -5.16
N VAL A 114 -8.36 40.39 -4.88
CA VAL A 114 -7.87 39.25 -5.66
C VAL A 114 -9.01 38.28 -5.94
N PRO A 115 -9.02 37.53 -7.06
CA PRO A 115 -9.97 36.44 -7.28
C PRO A 115 -9.85 35.38 -6.17
N TYR A 116 -10.98 34.80 -5.79
CA TYR A 116 -11.03 33.66 -4.88
C TYR A 116 -10.47 32.41 -5.58
N VAL A 117 -9.79 31.55 -4.81
CA VAL A 117 -9.24 30.28 -5.30
C VAL A 117 -10.03 29.15 -4.64
N ASP A 118 -10.71 28.35 -5.44
CA ASP A 118 -11.52 27.23 -4.93
C ASP A 118 -10.64 26.05 -4.47
N GLY A 119 -11.10 25.32 -3.45
CA GLY A 119 -10.47 24.08 -3.00
C GLY A 119 -10.62 23.85 -1.49
N LEU A 120 -10.35 22.61 -1.07
CA LEU A 120 -10.19 22.26 0.34
C LEU A 120 -8.80 22.69 0.81
N SER A 121 -8.64 23.05 2.08
CA SER A 121 -7.28 23.18 2.62
C SER A 121 -6.56 21.82 2.59
N MET A 122 -5.23 21.81 2.48
CA MET A 122 -4.44 20.58 2.61
C MET A 122 -4.69 19.91 3.98
N ALA A 123 -4.93 20.70 5.03
CA ALA A 123 -5.29 20.22 6.35
C ALA A 123 -6.56 19.33 6.34
N GLU A 124 -7.57 19.69 5.54
CA GLU A 124 -8.85 18.97 5.40
C GLU A 124 -8.82 17.88 4.33
N TYR A 125 -7.95 18.00 3.33
CA TYR A 125 -7.86 17.04 2.24
C TYR A 125 -7.19 15.73 2.68
N ARG A 126 -7.78 14.58 2.31
CA ARG A 126 -7.17 13.26 2.42
C ARG A 126 -7.52 12.42 1.18
N PRO A 127 -6.67 11.45 0.79
CA PRO A 127 -5.37 11.12 1.39
C PRO A 127 -4.21 11.99 0.86
N HIS A 128 -3.11 12.05 1.63
CA HIS A 128 -1.84 12.65 1.18
C HIS A 128 -0.92 11.56 0.61
N THR A 129 -1.17 11.13 -0.63
CA THR A 129 -0.38 10.07 -1.29
C THR A 129 1.03 10.54 -1.66
N ARG A 130 1.89 9.61 -2.07
CA ARG A 130 3.24 9.92 -2.57
C ARG A 130 3.22 10.89 -3.76
N GLU A 131 2.28 10.72 -4.67
CA GLU A 131 2.10 11.58 -5.86
C GLU A 131 1.62 12.97 -5.47
N PHE A 132 0.69 13.06 -4.49
CA PHE A 132 0.25 14.35 -3.95
C PHE A 132 1.41 15.14 -3.35
N LEU A 133 2.25 14.49 -2.54
CA LEU A 133 3.39 15.14 -1.90
C LEU A 133 4.47 15.53 -2.90
N LEU A 134 4.68 14.71 -3.93
CA LEU A 134 5.56 15.05 -5.06
C LEU A 134 5.06 16.31 -5.77
N GLU A 135 3.76 16.41 -6.07
CA GLU A 135 3.19 17.59 -6.73
C GLU A 135 3.20 18.82 -5.84
N LEU A 136 2.98 18.66 -4.53
CA LEU A 136 3.13 19.74 -3.54
C LEU A 136 4.57 20.30 -3.55
N GLY A 137 5.56 19.41 -3.58
CA GLY A 137 6.96 19.76 -3.76
C GLY A 137 7.20 20.52 -5.07
N ALA A 138 6.64 20.03 -6.17
CA ALA A 138 6.78 20.65 -7.48
C ALA A 138 6.15 22.06 -7.52
N MET A 139 4.98 22.26 -6.92
CA MET A 139 4.37 23.58 -6.75
C MET A 139 5.28 24.50 -5.93
N CYS A 140 5.79 24.02 -4.80
CA CYS A 140 6.72 24.76 -3.94
C CYS A 140 7.97 25.23 -4.71
N GLY A 141 8.66 24.33 -5.42
CA GLY A 141 9.83 24.70 -6.22
C GLY A 141 9.50 25.64 -7.39
N THR A 142 8.30 25.51 -7.98
CA THR A 142 7.83 26.39 -9.07
C THR A 142 7.61 27.81 -8.57
N VAL A 143 6.98 27.97 -7.40
CA VAL A 143 6.77 29.28 -6.75
C VAL A 143 8.12 29.87 -6.35
N THR A 144 9.01 29.12 -5.70
CA THR A 144 10.37 29.60 -5.38
C THR A 144 11.11 30.09 -6.62
N LYS A 145 11.01 29.38 -7.73
CA LYS A 145 11.62 29.79 -9.01
C LYS A 145 11.04 31.10 -9.54
N ALA A 146 9.74 31.36 -9.34
CA ALA A 146 9.11 32.63 -9.71
C ALA A 146 9.64 33.77 -8.85
N LEU A 147 9.65 33.58 -7.52
CA LEU A 147 10.05 34.58 -6.55
C LEU A 147 11.54 34.93 -6.66
N HIS A 148 12.40 33.93 -6.91
CA HIS A 148 13.84 34.13 -7.04
C HIS A 148 14.24 35.08 -8.18
N LYS A 149 13.38 35.27 -9.20
CA LYS A 149 13.62 36.20 -10.30
C LYS A 149 13.35 37.66 -9.94
N ILE A 150 12.68 37.91 -8.81
CA ILE A 150 12.32 39.27 -8.39
C ILE A 150 13.58 39.96 -7.88
N PRO A 151 13.94 41.15 -8.40
CA PRO A 151 15.12 41.87 -7.95
C PRO A 151 15.08 42.18 -6.45
N LEU A 152 16.23 42.05 -5.78
CA LEU A 152 16.37 42.43 -4.37
C LEU A 152 16.07 43.93 -4.21
N ARG A 153 15.20 44.24 -3.24
CA ARG A 153 14.99 45.58 -2.73
C ARG A 153 15.20 45.54 -1.22
N THR A 154 16.07 46.40 -0.71
CA THR A 154 16.28 46.52 0.74
C THR A 154 15.00 47.06 1.36
N LEU A 155 14.32 46.24 2.14
CA LEU A 155 13.13 46.60 2.90
C LEU A 155 13.42 46.30 4.37
N ASP A 156 13.23 47.29 5.23
CA ASP A 156 13.35 47.12 6.68
C ASP A 156 12.01 46.55 7.18
N ARG A 157 11.92 45.21 7.26
CA ARG A 157 10.73 44.47 7.69
C ARG A 157 11.19 43.28 8.53
N ARG A 158 10.80 43.24 9.80
CA ARG A 158 11.01 42.07 10.67
C ARG A 158 9.76 41.20 10.62
N LEU A 159 9.94 39.90 10.37
CA LEU A 159 8.89 38.89 10.49
C LEU A 159 9.28 37.88 11.56
N LEU A 160 8.37 37.59 12.49
CA LEU A 160 8.60 36.59 13.54
C LEU A 160 8.82 35.19 12.94
N TRP A 161 8.14 34.89 11.85
CA TRP A 161 8.14 33.61 11.15
C TRP A 161 9.34 33.39 10.21
N GLU A 162 10.28 34.33 10.12
CA GLU A 162 11.40 34.25 9.17
C GLU A 162 12.56 33.36 9.66
N MET A 163 13.04 32.47 8.78
CA MET A 163 14.13 31.54 9.09
C MET A 163 15.48 32.22 9.35
N HIS A 164 15.82 33.33 8.68
CA HIS A 164 17.07 34.06 8.92
C HIS A 164 17.19 34.61 10.35
N ASN A 165 16.08 35.04 10.93
CA ASN A 165 16.01 35.64 12.26
C ASN A 165 15.57 34.63 13.35
N VAL A 166 15.50 33.33 13.01
CA VAL A 166 14.90 32.31 13.88
C VAL A 166 15.54 32.21 15.25
N GLN A 167 16.87 32.40 15.33
CA GLN A 167 17.59 32.34 16.60
C GLN A 167 17.15 33.46 17.54
N ASP A 168 17.04 34.69 17.01
CA ASP A 168 16.64 35.86 17.78
C ASP A 168 15.19 35.75 18.22
N THR A 169 14.30 35.34 17.31
CA THR A 169 12.89 35.11 17.64
C THR A 169 12.74 34.04 18.72
N LEU A 170 13.38 32.88 18.58
CA LEU A 170 13.28 31.83 19.59
C LEU A 170 13.84 32.30 20.93
N ASN A 171 15.00 32.98 20.97
CA ASN A 171 15.55 33.51 22.22
C ASN A 171 14.61 34.51 22.91
N GLU A 172 13.92 35.36 22.15
CA GLU A 172 12.99 36.36 22.67
C GLU A 172 11.71 35.72 23.23
N TYR A 173 11.15 34.71 22.54
CA TYR A 173 9.82 34.17 22.85
C TYR A 173 9.80 32.81 23.56
N LEU A 174 10.93 32.09 23.68
CA LEU A 174 11.00 30.74 24.28
C LEU A 174 10.44 30.66 25.71
N THR A 175 10.54 31.74 26.49
CA THR A 175 10.05 31.79 27.88
C THR A 175 8.53 31.67 28.00
N TRP A 176 7.79 31.90 26.91
CA TRP A 176 6.33 31.78 26.86
C TRP A 176 5.84 30.34 26.84
N ILE A 177 6.68 29.38 26.41
CA ILE A 177 6.38 27.95 26.53
C ILE A 177 6.48 27.55 28.00
N LYS A 178 5.35 27.33 28.67
CA LYS A 178 5.29 26.96 30.10
C LYS A 178 5.78 25.55 30.37
N ASP A 179 5.60 24.63 29.43
CA ASP A 179 6.09 23.26 29.55
C ASP A 179 7.62 23.21 29.45
N LYS A 180 8.26 22.80 30.55
CA LYS A 180 9.72 22.66 30.64
C LYS A 180 10.27 21.59 29.68
N LYS A 181 9.56 20.49 29.46
CA LYS A 181 10.00 19.43 28.53
C LYS A 181 10.00 19.95 27.11
N LEU A 182 8.92 20.60 26.69
CA LEU A 182 8.83 21.20 25.36
C LEU A 182 9.88 22.30 25.17
N ARG A 183 10.11 23.16 26.17
CA ARG A 183 11.16 24.18 26.14
C ARG A 183 12.56 23.59 25.96
N ASN A 184 12.86 22.48 26.63
CA ASN A 184 14.13 21.76 26.48
C ASN A 184 14.27 21.18 25.07
N ARG A 185 13.19 20.64 24.50
CA ARG A 185 13.17 20.14 23.11
C ARG A 185 13.46 21.26 22.11
N VAL A 186 12.77 22.39 22.21
CA VAL A 186 13.04 23.57 21.36
C VAL A 186 14.51 24.02 21.48
N SER A 187 15.05 24.05 22.70
CA SER A 187 16.46 24.40 22.94
C SER A 187 17.42 23.40 22.27
N ARG A 188 17.16 22.09 22.37
CA ARG A 188 17.96 21.05 21.71
C ARG A 188 17.93 21.19 20.19
N SER A 189 16.78 21.48 19.60
CA SER A 189 16.66 21.76 18.17
C SER A 189 17.48 22.99 17.77
N LEU A 190 17.42 24.06 18.56
CA LEU A 190 18.16 25.29 18.32
C LEU A 190 19.68 25.07 18.38
N ASP A 191 20.15 24.25 19.31
CA ASP A 191 21.58 23.89 19.41
C ASP A 191 22.05 23.04 18.23
N LEU A 192 21.21 22.14 17.70
CA LEU A 192 21.49 21.41 16.47
C LEU A 192 21.55 22.37 15.26
N TYR A 193 20.57 23.25 15.13
CA TYR A 193 20.53 24.26 14.07
C TYR A 193 21.78 25.14 14.08
N LYS A 194 22.15 25.72 15.23
CA LYS A 194 23.34 26.57 15.36
C LYS A 194 24.62 25.88 14.92
N ARG A 195 24.87 24.67 15.42
CA ARG A 195 26.07 23.88 15.09
C ARG A 195 26.16 23.53 13.61
N THR A 196 25.02 23.30 12.96
CA THR A 196 24.96 22.98 11.52
C THR A 196 25.05 24.24 10.66
N MET A 197 24.46 25.34 11.12
CA MET A 197 24.36 26.60 10.39
C MET A 197 25.69 27.36 10.33
N GLU A 198 26.45 27.40 11.42
CA GLU A 198 27.71 28.16 11.54
C GLU A 198 28.71 27.89 10.39
N PRO A 199 29.02 26.64 9.98
CA PRO A 199 29.92 26.38 8.85
C PRO A 199 29.30 26.54 7.45
N LEU A 200 27.98 26.74 7.36
CA LEU A 200 27.21 26.73 6.11
C LEU A 200 26.68 28.10 5.71
N GLU A 201 26.45 29.02 6.65
CA GLU A 201 25.71 30.27 6.42
C GLU A 201 26.18 31.06 5.19
N SER A 202 27.50 31.25 5.03
CA SER A 202 28.07 32.01 3.91
C SER A 202 27.97 31.30 2.56
N LYS A 203 27.59 30.02 2.55
CA LYS A 203 27.46 29.15 1.37
C LYS A 203 26.01 28.96 0.95
N LEU A 204 25.04 29.36 1.78
CA LEU A 204 23.62 29.20 1.48
C LEU A 204 23.14 30.32 0.55
N ARG A 205 22.36 29.93 -0.46
CA ARG A 205 21.73 30.89 -1.38
C ARG A 205 20.60 31.63 -0.68
N ARG A 206 20.43 32.91 -1.04
CA ARG A 206 19.35 33.77 -0.55
C ARG A 206 18.51 34.31 -1.70
N GLY A 207 17.23 34.57 -1.42
CA GLY A 207 16.29 35.15 -2.37
C GLY A 207 14.93 35.37 -1.74
N TRP A 208 13.99 35.90 -2.53
CA TRP A 208 12.59 35.98 -2.13
C TRP A 208 11.98 34.57 -2.02
N ILE A 209 11.31 34.31 -0.90
CA ILE A 209 10.61 33.07 -0.59
C ILE A 209 9.19 33.39 -0.11
N HIS A 210 8.23 32.48 -0.34
CA HIS A 210 6.85 32.63 0.14
C HIS A 210 6.79 32.60 1.67
N ASN A 211 7.66 31.78 2.30
CA ASN A 211 7.83 31.62 3.74
C ASN A 211 6.62 31.03 4.51
N ASP A 212 5.54 30.69 3.81
CA ASP A 212 4.32 30.21 4.46
C ASP A 212 3.55 29.12 3.69
N PHE A 213 4.27 28.11 3.20
CA PHE A 213 3.68 26.86 2.68
C PHE A 213 3.10 26.00 3.83
N ASN A 214 2.11 26.53 4.54
CA ASN A 214 1.38 25.80 5.57
C ASN A 214 0.16 25.06 4.99
N ASP A 215 -0.40 24.15 5.78
CA ASP A 215 -1.50 23.25 5.40
C ASP A 215 -2.86 23.94 5.21
N TYR A 216 -3.02 25.18 5.67
CA TYR A 216 -4.21 25.99 5.43
C TYR A 216 -4.09 26.91 4.20
N ASN A 217 -2.86 27.25 3.80
CA ASN A 217 -2.59 28.11 2.64
C ASN A 217 -2.40 27.33 1.33
N VAL A 218 -2.26 26.00 1.41
CA VAL A 218 -2.28 25.11 0.25
C VAL A 218 -3.71 24.63 0.02
N LEU A 219 -4.26 24.91 -1.16
CA LEU A 219 -5.61 24.53 -1.56
C LEU A 219 -5.59 23.37 -2.54
N VAL A 220 -6.45 22.39 -2.30
CA VAL A 220 -6.53 21.14 -3.06
C VAL A 220 -7.90 21.05 -3.72
N LEU A 221 -7.93 20.90 -5.04
CA LEU A 221 -9.12 20.53 -5.79
C LEU A 221 -9.09 19.02 -6.07
N PRO A 222 -9.91 18.20 -5.36
CA PRO A 222 -9.84 16.75 -5.46
C PRO A 222 -10.15 16.24 -6.86
N LYS A 223 -9.48 15.14 -7.25
CA LYS A 223 -9.81 14.35 -8.44
C LYS A 223 -9.97 12.90 -8.05
N LEU A 224 -10.91 12.20 -8.69
CA LEU A 224 -11.10 10.74 -8.52
C LEU A 224 -9.96 9.92 -9.14
N ALA A 225 -9.35 10.44 -10.20
CA ALA A 225 -8.22 9.82 -10.88
C ALA A 225 -7.14 10.86 -11.19
N GLY A 226 -5.89 10.45 -11.07
CA GLY A 226 -4.73 11.33 -11.22
C GLY A 226 -4.45 12.18 -9.97
N THR A 227 -3.51 13.11 -10.08
CA THR A 227 -3.15 14.03 -9.01
C THR A 227 -4.15 15.18 -8.91
N PRO A 228 -4.54 15.61 -7.70
CA PRO A 228 -5.42 16.76 -7.53
C PRO A 228 -4.75 18.06 -7.99
N ASP A 229 -5.54 19.09 -8.31
CA ASP A 229 -4.98 20.40 -8.64
C ASP A 229 -4.66 21.17 -7.37
N LEU A 230 -3.42 21.64 -7.28
CA LEU A 230 -2.94 22.41 -6.13
C LEU A 230 -3.04 23.89 -6.41
N GLY A 231 -3.28 24.66 -5.36
CA GLY A 231 -3.27 26.12 -5.35
C GLY A 231 -2.57 26.63 -4.11
N LEU A 232 -2.12 27.88 -4.17
CA LEU A 232 -1.44 28.54 -3.07
C LEU A 232 -2.03 29.92 -2.87
N ILE A 233 -2.33 30.25 -1.62
CA ILE A 233 -2.81 31.56 -1.22
C ILE A 233 -1.85 32.20 -0.19
N ASP A 234 -2.12 33.46 0.08
CA ASP A 234 -1.53 34.26 1.14
C ASP A 234 -0.02 34.54 1.11
N PHE A 235 0.38 35.40 0.17
CA PHE A 235 1.76 35.87 0.04
C PHE A 235 2.14 36.94 1.10
N GLY A 236 1.39 37.06 2.20
CA GLY A 236 1.56 38.04 3.29
C GLY A 236 2.93 37.99 3.95
N ASP A 237 3.43 36.78 4.12
CA ASP A 237 4.65 36.49 4.87
C ASP A 237 5.90 36.36 4.00
N MET A 238 5.78 36.70 2.71
CA MET A 238 6.91 36.70 1.79
C MET A 238 8.07 37.53 2.33
N THR A 239 9.27 36.99 2.25
CA THR A 239 10.50 37.62 2.77
C THR A 239 11.74 37.23 1.97
N HIS A 240 12.85 37.94 2.17
CA HIS A 240 14.12 37.65 1.51
C HIS A 240 15.06 36.87 2.45
N SER A 241 15.00 35.54 2.37
CA SER A 241 15.67 34.63 3.29
C SER A 241 16.51 33.56 2.57
N TYR A 242 16.94 32.52 3.28
CA TYR A 242 17.58 31.35 2.68
C TYR A 242 16.59 30.60 1.78
N LEU A 243 16.99 30.24 0.56
CA LEU A 243 16.08 29.57 -0.39
C LEU A 243 15.62 28.20 0.10
N VAL A 244 16.49 27.47 0.80
CA VAL A 244 16.19 26.17 1.42
C VAL A 244 15.16 26.25 2.55
N ALA A 245 14.86 27.43 3.09
CA ALA A 245 13.80 27.59 4.08
C ALA A 245 12.41 27.29 3.47
N GLU A 246 12.21 27.49 2.17
CA GLU A 246 10.91 27.24 1.53
C GLU A 246 10.49 25.76 1.61
N PRO A 247 11.28 24.78 1.12
CA PRO A 247 10.92 23.38 1.28
C PRO A 247 10.96 22.94 2.75
N ALA A 248 11.74 23.59 3.62
CA ALA A 248 11.73 23.31 5.06
C ALA A 248 10.36 23.64 5.69
N VAL A 249 9.78 24.79 5.31
CA VAL A 249 8.45 25.19 5.76
C VAL A 249 7.41 24.20 5.24
N ALA A 250 7.42 23.91 3.94
CA ALA A 250 6.46 22.98 3.34
C ALA A 250 6.52 21.57 3.96
N CYS A 251 7.74 21.06 4.23
CA CYS A 251 7.91 19.77 4.91
C CYS A 251 7.33 19.78 6.32
N ALA A 252 7.55 20.85 7.11
CA ALA A 252 7.08 20.91 8.50
C ALA A 252 5.56 20.68 8.62
N TYR A 253 4.77 21.13 7.64
CA TYR A 253 3.32 20.92 7.63
C TYR A 253 2.91 19.64 6.89
N ALA A 254 3.57 19.27 5.79
CA ALA A 254 3.30 18.03 5.06
C ALA A 254 3.55 16.76 5.91
N MET A 255 4.46 16.86 6.90
CA MET A 255 4.83 15.79 7.82
C MET A 255 3.83 15.58 8.96
N LEU A 256 2.92 16.52 9.22
CA LEU A 256 1.94 16.42 10.31
C LEU A 256 1.03 15.21 10.12
N ASP A 257 0.81 14.46 11.19
CA ASP A 257 -0.04 13.27 11.26
C ASP A 257 0.28 12.17 10.23
N LYS A 258 1.54 12.11 9.76
CA LYS A 258 1.98 11.07 8.84
C LYS A 258 2.48 9.84 9.58
N PRO A 259 2.15 8.63 9.10
CA PRO A 259 2.70 7.40 9.65
C PRO A 259 4.24 7.40 9.58
N ASP A 260 4.81 7.85 8.46
CA ASP A 260 6.23 8.14 8.31
C ASP A 260 6.46 9.59 7.86
N PRO A 261 6.83 10.49 8.79
CA PRO A 261 7.11 11.88 8.46
C PRO A 261 8.28 12.04 7.47
N LEU A 262 9.32 11.23 7.57
CA LEU A 262 10.48 11.39 6.68
C LEU A 262 10.15 10.93 5.25
N GLU A 263 9.33 9.89 5.09
CA GLU A 263 8.81 9.51 3.78
C GLU A 263 8.07 10.69 3.12
N ALA A 264 7.21 11.37 3.89
CA ALA A 264 6.47 12.52 3.37
C ALA A 264 7.41 13.66 2.91
N ALA A 265 8.42 13.98 3.73
CA ALA A 265 9.44 14.97 3.37
C ALA A 265 10.23 14.57 2.13
N VAL A 266 10.62 13.29 1.98
CA VAL A 266 11.36 12.78 0.82
C VAL A 266 10.59 13.00 -0.48
N HIS A 267 9.29 12.71 -0.52
CA HIS A 267 8.48 12.93 -1.72
C HIS A 267 8.35 14.42 -2.07
N LEU A 268 8.12 15.27 -1.08
CA LEU A 268 8.06 16.71 -1.28
C LEU A 268 9.40 17.28 -1.77
N ILE A 269 10.50 16.92 -1.12
CA ILE A 269 11.85 17.38 -1.51
C ILE A 269 12.19 16.94 -2.92
N ARG A 270 11.83 15.72 -3.32
CA ARG A 270 11.99 15.22 -4.68
C ARG A 270 11.26 16.11 -5.69
N GLY A 271 10.01 16.45 -5.42
CA GLY A 271 9.21 17.34 -6.27
C GLY A 271 9.79 18.76 -6.34
N PHE A 272 10.22 19.30 -5.20
CA PHE A 272 10.87 20.60 -5.12
C PHE A 272 12.14 20.64 -5.97
N HIS A 273 13.03 19.67 -5.77
CA HIS A 273 14.32 19.60 -6.47
C HIS A 273 14.16 19.52 -7.99
N GLN A 274 13.12 18.84 -8.49
CA GLN A 274 12.82 18.77 -9.93
C GLN A 274 12.51 20.15 -10.56
N ARG A 275 12.00 21.11 -9.77
CA ARG A 275 11.62 22.44 -10.25
C ARG A 275 12.63 23.52 -9.87
N PHE A 276 13.26 23.37 -8.70
CA PHE A 276 14.28 24.25 -8.15
C PHE A 276 15.37 23.41 -7.44
N PRO A 277 16.47 23.05 -8.12
CA PRO A 277 17.47 22.14 -7.57
C PRO A 277 18.13 22.67 -6.29
N LEU A 278 18.10 21.82 -5.26
CA LEU A 278 18.82 22.02 -3.99
C LEU A 278 20.29 21.64 -4.11
N GLU A 279 21.15 22.38 -3.42
CA GLU A 279 22.59 22.16 -3.33
C GLU A 279 22.98 21.36 -2.08
N GLU A 280 24.18 20.79 -2.05
CA GLU A 280 24.69 19.98 -0.93
C GLU A 280 24.53 20.67 0.43
N ASN A 281 25.02 21.91 0.52
CA ASN A 281 24.98 22.68 1.78
C ASN A 281 23.52 22.99 2.20
N GLU A 282 22.60 23.09 1.24
CA GLU A 282 21.18 23.29 1.52
C GLU A 282 20.57 22.00 2.09
N LEU A 283 20.89 20.83 1.52
CA LEU A 283 20.41 19.54 2.03
C LEU A 283 20.92 19.24 3.45
N GLU A 284 22.16 19.63 3.77
CA GLU A 284 22.75 19.43 5.11
C GLU A 284 22.00 20.20 6.20
N ILE A 285 21.52 21.42 5.91
CA ILE A 285 20.81 22.28 6.87
C ILE A 285 19.27 22.09 6.85
N LEU A 286 18.73 21.40 5.85
CA LEU A 286 17.28 21.29 5.63
C LEU A 286 16.54 20.65 6.81
N PHE A 287 17.04 19.52 7.34
CA PHE A 287 16.40 18.86 8.49
C PHE A 287 16.38 19.76 9.75
N PRO A 288 17.51 20.39 10.16
CA PRO A 288 17.47 21.41 11.20
C PRO A 288 16.50 22.57 10.94
N MET A 289 16.35 23.05 9.69
CA MET A 289 15.39 24.11 9.36
C MET A 289 13.92 23.66 9.49
N ILE A 290 13.60 22.40 9.18
CA ILE A 290 12.27 21.83 9.43
C ILE A 290 11.96 21.88 10.93
N LEU A 291 12.91 21.45 11.77
CA LEU A 291 12.76 21.53 13.23
C LEU A 291 12.58 22.98 13.70
N MET A 292 13.30 23.94 13.10
CA MET A 292 13.17 25.36 13.41
C MET A 292 11.78 25.90 13.07
N ARG A 293 11.19 25.50 11.94
CA ARG A 293 9.82 25.93 11.61
C ARG A 293 8.80 25.38 12.61
N LEU A 294 8.93 24.12 13.03
CA LEU A 294 8.08 23.55 14.09
C LEU A 294 8.27 24.30 15.42
N CYS A 295 9.52 24.60 15.79
CA CYS A 295 9.83 25.37 16.99
C CYS A 295 9.25 26.78 16.97
N LEU A 296 9.25 27.45 15.80
CA LEU A 296 8.60 28.75 15.61
C LEU A 296 7.09 28.63 15.82
N SER A 297 6.43 27.63 15.21
CA SER A 297 4.98 27.37 15.39
C SER A 297 4.61 27.21 16.87
N LEU A 298 5.35 26.39 17.60
CA LEU A 298 5.12 26.13 19.02
C LEU A 298 5.39 27.36 19.90
N THR A 299 6.46 28.12 19.60
CA THR A 299 6.88 29.25 20.43
C THR A 299 6.01 30.47 20.22
N ILE A 300 5.75 30.83 18.96
CA ILE A 300 4.91 31.96 18.58
C ILE A 300 3.44 31.66 18.95
N GLY A 301 2.97 30.44 18.70
CA GLY A 301 1.64 30.00 19.11
C GLY A 301 1.42 30.12 20.63
N ALA A 302 2.42 29.72 21.45
CA ALA A 302 2.34 29.85 22.90
C ALA A 302 2.30 31.33 23.37
N PHE A 303 2.99 32.22 22.68
CA PHE A 303 2.94 33.67 22.92
C PHE A 303 1.57 34.25 22.55
N GLN A 304 1.11 33.95 21.34
CA GLN A 304 -0.13 34.45 20.77
C GLN A 304 -1.37 33.99 21.55
N GLN A 305 -1.47 32.70 21.87
CA GLN A 305 -2.61 32.14 22.64
C GLN A 305 -2.71 32.74 24.06
N GLN A 306 -1.60 33.17 24.65
CA GLN A 306 -1.62 33.84 25.96
C GLN A 306 -2.07 35.31 25.88
N ASN A 307 -1.85 35.97 24.73
CA ASN A 307 -2.24 37.35 24.53
C ASN A 307 -3.64 37.50 23.91
N ASP A 308 -4.09 36.52 23.13
CA ASP A 308 -5.45 36.43 22.59
C ASP A 308 -6.05 35.02 22.78
N PRO A 309 -6.49 34.68 24.01
CA PRO A 309 -6.98 33.34 24.33
C PRO A 309 -8.28 32.95 23.62
N LYS A 310 -8.96 33.90 22.99
CA LYS A 310 -10.25 33.69 22.32
C LYS A 310 -10.11 33.35 20.84
N ASN A 311 -8.92 33.51 20.27
CA ASN A 311 -8.69 33.23 18.87
C ASN A 311 -8.26 31.76 18.70
N GLU A 312 -9.26 30.91 18.40
CA GLU A 312 -9.09 29.45 18.27
C GLU A 312 -8.09 29.07 17.17
N TYR A 313 -7.94 29.90 16.11
CA TYR A 313 -7.00 29.70 15.01
C TYR A 313 -5.54 29.56 15.49
N LEU A 314 -5.17 30.22 16.60
CA LEU A 314 -3.79 30.27 17.11
C LEU A 314 -3.36 28.95 17.78
N GLY A 315 -4.29 28.01 18.02
CA GLY A 315 -4.04 26.76 18.77
C GLY A 315 -4.10 25.47 17.94
N ILE A 316 -4.66 25.49 16.72
CA ILE A 316 -5.08 24.28 15.98
C ILE A 316 -3.91 23.34 15.67
N SER A 317 -2.77 23.89 15.22
CA SER A 317 -1.61 23.09 14.80
C SER A 317 -0.62 22.76 15.92
N GLN A 318 -0.80 23.29 17.13
CA GLN A 318 0.22 23.21 18.19
C GLN A 318 0.41 21.77 18.72
N GLN A 319 -0.66 21.01 18.89
CA GLN A 319 -0.55 19.63 19.38
C GLN A 319 0.17 18.74 18.38
N HIS A 320 -0.29 18.74 17.12
CA HIS A 320 0.30 17.97 16.03
C HIS A 320 1.77 18.33 15.78
N ALA A 321 2.12 19.63 15.84
CA ALA A 321 3.50 20.08 15.72
C ALA A 321 4.38 19.64 16.91
N CYS A 322 3.81 19.58 18.12
CA CYS A 322 4.51 19.07 19.29
C CYS A 322 4.83 17.59 19.11
N GLU A 323 3.81 16.77 18.80
CA GLU A 323 3.93 15.33 18.56
C GLU A 323 4.95 15.02 17.44
N LEU A 324 4.87 15.75 16.32
CA LEU A 324 5.84 15.62 15.24
C LEU A 324 7.26 15.96 15.70
N LEU A 325 7.45 17.07 16.43
CA LEU A 325 8.76 17.45 16.97
C LEU A 325 9.34 16.37 17.88
N GLU A 326 8.51 15.71 18.70
CA GLU A 326 8.95 14.58 19.53
C GLU A 326 9.48 13.44 18.67
N ARG A 327 8.73 13.05 17.63
CA ARG A 327 9.11 11.95 16.72
C ARG A 327 10.38 12.26 15.94
N LEU A 328 10.56 13.50 15.49
CA LEU A 328 11.77 13.91 14.76
C LEU A 328 13.01 14.01 15.65
N HIS A 329 12.87 14.07 16.98
CA HIS A 329 14.03 14.01 17.89
C HIS A 329 14.63 12.61 18.03
N GLU A 330 13.90 11.57 17.64
CA GLU A 330 14.39 10.19 17.54
C GLU A 330 15.12 9.93 16.21
N VAL A 331 14.99 10.83 15.23
CA VAL A 331 15.67 10.72 13.94
C VAL A 331 17.09 11.24 14.04
N ASN A 332 18.06 10.43 13.60
CA ASN A 332 19.43 10.90 13.44
C ASN A 332 19.51 11.92 12.28
N PRO A 333 20.03 13.15 12.50
CA PRO A 333 20.08 14.17 11.46
C PRO A 333 20.87 13.77 10.20
N ARG A 334 21.90 12.92 10.34
CA ARG A 334 22.68 12.42 9.19
C ARG A 334 21.87 11.46 8.35
N PHE A 335 21.05 10.62 8.98
CA PHE A 335 20.15 9.73 8.25
C PHE A 335 19.09 10.51 7.45
N ALA A 336 18.49 11.55 8.06
CA ALA A 336 17.59 12.46 7.34
C ALA A 336 18.30 13.14 6.14
N HIS A 337 19.54 13.59 6.33
CA HIS A 337 20.35 14.15 5.25
C HIS A 337 20.56 13.14 4.11
N TYR A 338 20.87 11.87 4.40
CA TYR A 338 21.07 10.84 3.37
C TYR A 338 19.77 10.52 2.59
N LEU A 339 18.63 10.50 3.27
CA LEU A 339 17.31 10.40 2.62
C LEU A 339 17.05 11.57 1.67
N PHE A 340 17.39 12.80 2.09
CA PHE A 340 17.16 14.00 1.27
C PHE A 340 18.11 14.07 0.07
N ARG A 341 19.36 13.60 0.23
CA ARG A 341 20.29 13.41 -0.90
C ARG A 341 19.73 12.45 -1.93
N ASP A 342 19.21 11.30 -1.50
CA ASP A 342 18.58 10.34 -2.41
C ASP A 342 17.36 10.92 -3.12
N ALA A 343 16.52 11.69 -2.39
CA ALA A 343 15.38 12.40 -2.95
C ALA A 343 15.78 13.35 -4.09
N CYS A 344 16.98 13.92 -4.00
CA CYS A 344 17.59 14.80 -5.01
C CYS A 344 18.47 14.07 -6.04
N ASN A 345 18.37 12.73 -6.14
CA ASN A 345 19.19 11.90 -7.04
C ASN A 345 20.71 12.02 -6.81
N MET A 346 21.14 12.41 -5.61
CA MET A 346 22.53 12.36 -5.18
C MET A 346 22.82 11.00 -4.52
N GLU A 347 24.11 10.62 -4.47
CA GLU A 347 24.54 9.42 -3.73
C GLU A 347 24.14 9.58 -2.26
N ALA A 348 23.35 8.67 -1.71
CA ALA A 348 22.73 8.88 -0.39
C ALA A 348 23.80 9.05 0.71
N PHE A 349 24.75 8.12 0.79
CA PHE A 349 25.95 8.27 1.61
C PHE A 349 27.11 8.92 0.81
N PRO A 350 27.56 10.16 1.14
CA PRO A 350 28.50 10.92 0.32
C PRO A 350 29.82 10.21 0.00
N SER A 351 30.33 9.40 0.93
CA SER A 351 31.65 8.75 0.81
C SER A 351 31.60 7.31 0.26
N LEU A 352 30.43 6.81 -0.17
CA LEU A 352 30.33 5.48 -0.79
C LEU A 352 31.26 5.29 -2.01
N PRO A 353 31.40 6.27 -2.93
CA PRO A 353 32.25 6.11 -4.10
C PRO A 353 33.73 5.96 -3.73
N GLU A 354 34.18 6.67 -2.69
CA GLU A 354 35.53 6.56 -2.14
C GLU A 354 35.77 5.19 -1.53
N PHE A 355 34.84 4.73 -0.68
CA PHE A 355 34.88 3.39 -0.09
C PHE A 355 34.91 2.28 -1.15
N SER A 356 34.01 2.36 -2.14
CA SER A 356 33.90 1.37 -3.22
C SER A 356 35.18 1.28 -4.04
N LYS A 357 35.82 2.42 -4.31
CA LYS A 357 37.12 2.47 -5.02
C LYS A 357 38.22 1.84 -4.17
N TRP A 358 38.24 2.11 -2.86
CA TRP A 358 39.19 1.51 -1.94
C TRP A 358 38.99 -0.01 -1.81
N GLN A 359 37.76 -0.48 -1.56
CA GLN A 359 37.43 -1.90 -1.40
C GLN A 359 37.86 -2.71 -2.64
N LYS A 360 37.63 -2.19 -3.86
CA LYS A 360 38.08 -2.82 -5.11
C LYS A 360 39.61 -2.91 -5.21
N LYS A 361 40.33 -1.88 -4.75
CA LYS A 361 41.80 -1.85 -4.76
C LYS A 361 42.40 -2.93 -3.85
N VAL A 362 41.74 -3.24 -2.72
CA VAL A 362 42.27 -4.13 -1.67
C VAL A 362 41.61 -5.52 -1.61
N ALA A 363 40.69 -5.84 -2.53
CA ALA A 363 39.85 -7.04 -2.52
C ALA A 363 40.58 -8.37 -2.25
N GLY A 364 41.81 -8.53 -2.76
CA GLY A 364 42.62 -9.75 -2.56
C GLY A 364 43.50 -9.78 -1.31
N SER A 365 43.41 -8.77 -0.44
CA SER A 365 44.25 -8.64 0.76
C SER A 365 43.53 -8.97 2.07
N PHE A 366 42.23 -9.25 2.00
CA PHE A 366 41.42 -9.63 3.16
C PHE A 366 41.72 -11.08 3.58
N HIS A 367 41.73 -11.32 4.89
CA HIS A 367 41.76 -12.67 5.45
C HIS A 367 40.35 -13.26 5.43
N PHE A 368 40.27 -14.59 5.42
CA PHE A 368 38.99 -15.28 5.36
C PHE A 368 38.28 -15.29 6.71
N LEU A 369 36.97 -15.04 6.70
CA LEU A 369 36.13 -14.99 7.91
C LEU A 369 36.15 -16.31 8.68
N LEU A 370 36.21 -17.45 7.98
CA LEU A 370 36.25 -18.80 8.58
C LEU A 370 37.69 -19.37 8.67
N GLY A 371 38.71 -18.53 8.48
CA GLY A 371 40.12 -18.94 8.48
C GLY A 371 40.59 -19.60 7.17
N GLU A 372 39.66 -20.10 6.36
CA GLU A 372 39.89 -20.72 5.05
C GLU A 372 38.99 -20.09 3.97
N PRO A 373 39.38 -20.09 2.68
CA PRO A 373 38.56 -19.53 1.62
C PRO A 373 37.24 -20.30 1.46
N LEU A 374 36.14 -19.56 1.27
CA LEU A 374 34.89 -20.14 0.79
C LEU A 374 35.13 -20.67 -0.63
N ASN A 375 35.03 -21.97 -0.82
CA ASN A 375 35.25 -22.61 -2.12
C ASN A 375 33.99 -23.30 -2.60
N THR A 376 33.84 -23.38 -3.93
CA THR A 376 32.63 -23.90 -4.58
C THR A 376 32.38 -25.39 -4.35
N GLU A 377 33.36 -26.15 -3.84
CA GLU A 377 33.19 -27.58 -3.54
C GLU A 377 32.50 -27.80 -2.18
N LYS A 378 32.71 -26.90 -1.21
CA LYS A 378 32.17 -27.02 0.16
C LYS A 378 31.10 -25.99 0.49
N THR A 379 30.88 -25.00 -0.37
CA THR A 379 29.94 -23.90 -0.14
C THR A 379 28.80 -23.94 -1.14
N THR A 380 27.57 -23.82 -0.64
CA THR A 380 26.38 -23.61 -1.47
C THR A 380 25.69 -22.30 -1.10
N VAL A 381 25.13 -21.64 -2.10
CA VAL A 381 24.21 -20.54 -1.87
C VAL A 381 22.92 -21.11 -1.27
N LEU A 382 22.48 -20.52 -0.16
CA LEU A 382 21.15 -20.69 0.39
C LEU A 382 20.29 -19.55 -0.18
N ASP A 383 19.39 -19.90 -1.09
CA ASP A 383 18.39 -18.95 -1.56
C ASP A 383 17.34 -18.78 -0.47
N LEU A 384 17.46 -17.72 0.31
CA LEU A 384 16.55 -17.39 1.42
C LEU A 384 15.49 -16.38 0.96
N SER A 385 15.43 -16.05 -0.33
CA SER A 385 14.43 -15.12 -0.88
C SER A 385 13.00 -15.61 -0.63
N ALA A 386 12.06 -14.67 -0.55
CA ALA A 386 10.65 -14.96 -0.28
C ALA A 386 10.02 -15.98 -1.24
N GLY A 387 10.48 -16.01 -2.50
CA GLY A 387 10.00 -16.94 -3.54
C GLY A 387 10.71 -18.30 -3.57
N SER A 388 11.69 -18.53 -2.70
CA SER A 388 12.50 -19.74 -2.76
C SER A 388 11.79 -20.95 -2.15
N SER A 389 12.05 -22.13 -2.72
CA SER A 389 11.54 -23.39 -2.15
C SER A 389 12.14 -23.72 -0.78
N PHE A 390 13.35 -23.21 -0.49
CA PHE A 390 14.01 -23.42 0.80
C PHE A 390 13.28 -22.64 1.89
N SER A 391 13.03 -21.34 1.67
CA SER A 391 12.28 -20.49 2.59
C SER A 391 10.85 -20.99 2.77
N ALA A 392 10.16 -21.34 1.67
CA ALA A 392 8.79 -21.83 1.72
C ALA A 392 8.61 -23.13 2.51
N LYS A 393 9.63 -23.99 2.56
CA LYS A 393 9.59 -25.25 3.33
C LYS A 393 10.05 -25.08 4.77
N SER A 394 11.03 -24.22 5.02
CA SER A 394 11.63 -24.07 6.36
C SER A 394 10.82 -23.15 7.28
N GLU A 395 10.15 -22.15 6.72
CA GLU A 395 9.39 -21.18 7.51
C GLU A 395 8.19 -21.83 8.23
N GLY A 396 8.05 -21.55 9.53
CA GLY A 396 7.02 -22.14 10.38
C GLY A 396 7.39 -23.49 11.03
N MET A 397 8.52 -24.11 10.65
CA MET A 397 9.06 -25.27 11.35
C MET A 397 9.68 -24.89 12.71
N SER A 398 9.75 -25.85 13.66
CA SER A 398 10.57 -25.67 14.88
C SER A 398 12.05 -25.55 14.53
N LEU A 399 12.85 -24.94 15.40
CA LEU A 399 14.29 -24.77 15.16
C LEU A 399 15.01 -26.09 14.94
N GLU A 400 14.63 -27.16 15.65
CA GLU A 400 15.20 -28.49 15.46
C GLU A 400 14.91 -29.03 14.05
N ALA A 401 13.68 -28.85 13.57
CA ALA A 401 13.27 -29.29 12.24
C ALA A 401 13.91 -28.43 11.14
N GLN A 402 14.07 -27.12 11.36
CA GLN A 402 14.81 -26.24 10.46
C GLN A 402 16.29 -26.66 10.36
N GLN A 403 16.92 -27.02 11.48
CA GLN A 403 18.30 -27.50 11.50
C GLN A 403 18.44 -28.82 10.73
N GLU A 404 17.55 -29.79 10.97
CA GLU A 404 17.55 -31.07 10.25
C GLU A 404 17.32 -30.88 8.73
N PHE A 405 16.44 -29.94 8.37
CA PHE A 405 16.19 -29.58 6.97
C PHE A 405 17.44 -28.97 6.32
N LEU A 406 18.11 -28.02 6.99
CA LEU A 406 19.35 -27.42 6.52
C LEU A 406 20.47 -28.46 6.37
N ASP A 407 20.67 -29.32 7.39
CA ASP A 407 21.70 -30.37 7.36
C ASP A 407 21.47 -31.35 6.21
N THR A 408 20.21 -31.67 5.92
CA THR A 408 19.84 -32.52 4.78
C THR A 408 20.08 -31.81 3.45
N TYR A 409 19.68 -30.54 3.33
CA TYR A 409 19.92 -29.73 2.15
C TYR A 409 21.42 -29.60 1.83
N LEU A 410 22.25 -29.33 2.85
CA LEU A 410 23.71 -29.24 2.71
C LEU A 410 24.31 -30.58 2.25
N ARG A 411 23.90 -31.70 2.84
CA ARG A 411 24.34 -33.05 2.42
C ARG A 411 23.96 -33.35 0.97
N GLU A 412 22.74 -33.04 0.53
CA GLU A 412 22.31 -33.24 -0.86
C GLU A 412 23.11 -32.41 -1.87
N LYS A 413 23.61 -31.24 -1.44
CA LYS A 413 24.47 -30.37 -2.25
C LYS A 413 25.96 -30.71 -2.14
N ASN A 414 26.35 -31.70 -1.33
CA ASN A 414 27.73 -31.98 -0.94
C ASN A 414 28.44 -30.74 -0.35
N ALA A 415 27.71 -29.89 0.35
CA ALA A 415 28.22 -28.67 0.97
C ALA A 415 28.33 -28.83 2.49
N GLU A 416 29.26 -28.09 3.09
CA GLU A 416 29.45 -27.95 4.54
C GLU A 416 29.00 -26.56 5.02
N ILE A 417 28.94 -25.58 4.11
CA ILE A 417 28.69 -24.17 4.40
C ILE A 417 27.52 -23.68 3.54
N GLY A 418 26.54 -23.05 4.18
CA GLY A 418 25.46 -22.34 3.50
C GLY A 418 25.68 -20.83 3.54
N VAL A 419 25.55 -20.14 2.40
CA VAL A 419 25.73 -18.68 2.32
C VAL A 419 24.47 -18.03 1.78
N GLY A 420 23.85 -17.16 2.57
CA GLY A 420 22.74 -16.30 2.13
C GLY A 420 23.24 -15.11 1.29
N LYS A 421 22.32 -14.38 0.67
CA LYS A 421 22.69 -13.25 -0.21
C LYS A 421 22.52 -11.88 0.45
N TYR A 422 23.37 -10.94 0.06
CA TYR A 422 23.23 -9.51 0.31
C TYR A 422 22.05 -8.93 -0.48
N LEU A 423 21.28 -8.02 0.13
CA LEU A 423 20.04 -7.41 -0.41
C LEU A 423 18.93 -8.40 -0.79
N GLU A 424 18.99 -9.60 -0.23
CA GLU A 424 17.96 -10.61 -0.40
C GLU A 424 16.68 -10.21 0.35
N ALA A 425 15.54 -10.29 -0.34
CA ALA A 425 14.23 -10.03 0.25
C ALA A 425 13.69 -11.30 0.92
N ARG A 426 13.61 -11.30 2.25
CA ARG A 426 13.27 -12.47 3.07
C ARG A 426 11.93 -12.30 3.77
N SER A 427 11.06 -13.31 3.71
CA SER A 427 9.70 -13.25 4.27
C SER A 427 9.60 -13.57 5.76
N PHE A 428 10.59 -14.27 6.32
CA PHE A 428 10.58 -14.70 7.73
C PHE A 428 10.70 -13.57 8.75
N TYR A 429 10.96 -12.34 8.32
CA TYR A 429 10.79 -11.13 9.14
C TYR A 429 9.30 -10.73 9.26
N ALA A 430 8.42 -11.72 9.43
CA ALA A 430 6.97 -11.55 9.44
C ALA A 430 6.43 -10.97 10.75
N ALA A 431 7.24 -10.95 11.81
CA ALA A 431 6.86 -10.46 13.12
C ALA A 431 6.59 -8.93 13.12
N ASP A 432 5.72 -8.47 14.03
CA ASP A 432 5.25 -7.07 14.06
C ASP A 432 6.38 -6.07 14.34
N GLU A 433 7.48 -6.51 14.95
CA GLU A 433 8.69 -5.71 15.20
C GLU A 433 9.38 -5.24 13.90
N PHE A 434 9.07 -5.85 12.76
CA PHE A 434 9.60 -5.48 11.45
C PHE A 434 8.66 -4.57 10.66
N VAL A 435 7.44 -4.33 11.14
CA VAL A 435 6.43 -3.48 10.49
C VAL A 435 6.78 -2.01 10.67
N ASN A 436 6.65 -1.26 9.58
CA ASN A 436 6.69 0.20 9.56
C ASN A 436 5.45 0.72 8.85
N ASP A 437 4.77 1.68 9.47
CA ASP A 437 3.64 2.35 8.82
C ASP A 437 4.16 3.34 7.77
N SER A 438 3.75 3.16 6.51
CA SER A 438 4.08 4.05 5.38
C SER A 438 2.84 4.81 4.92
N LEU A 439 3.01 5.76 4.00
CA LEU A 439 1.91 6.50 3.39
C LEU A 439 0.91 5.61 2.63
N ASP A 440 1.39 4.49 2.08
CA ASP A 440 0.63 3.53 1.28
C ASP A 440 0.44 2.21 2.02
N GLY A 441 0.25 2.25 3.35
CA GLY A 441 0.02 1.03 4.14
C GLY A 441 1.28 0.49 4.82
N HIS A 442 1.18 -0.72 5.35
CA HIS A 442 2.25 -1.32 6.13
C HIS A 442 3.38 -1.85 5.23
N GLU A 443 4.62 -1.51 5.56
CA GLU A 443 5.81 -2.05 4.89
C GLU A 443 6.70 -2.75 5.92
N LYS A 444 7.13 -3.98 5.64
CA LYS A 444 8.03 -4.74 6.51
C LYS A 444 9.48 -4.61 6.07
N ARG A 445 10.40 -4.58 7.04
CA ARG A 445 11.85 -4.59 6.83
C ARG A 445 12.33 -5.97 6.37
N THR A 446 12.34 -6.21 5.07
CA THR A 446 12.63 -7.52 4.48
C THR A 446 13.97 -7.60 3.75
N ILE A 447 14.64 -6.47 3.50
CA ILE A 447 15.86 -6.42 2.69
C ILE A 447 17.07 -6.63 3.59
N HIS A 448 17.78 -7.73 3.40
CA HIS A 448 18.97 -8.08 4.19
C HIS A 448 20.17 -7.18 3.89
N LEU A 449 20.80 -6.60 4.91
CA LEU A 449 21.91 -5.64 4.78
C LEU A 449 23.30 -6.24 4.96
N GLY A 450 23.39 -7.54 5.26
CA GLY A 450 24.63 -8.28 5.40
C GLY A 450 24.63 -9.57 4.59
N ILE A 451 25.61 -10.43 4.87
CA ILE A 451 25.67 -11.81 4.39
C ILE A 451 25.66 -12.73 5.60
N ASP A 452 24.79 -13.73 5.56
CA ASP A 452 24.72 -14.76 6.59
C ASP A 452 25.46 -16.01 6.11
N ILE A 453 26.35 -16.52 6.96
CA ILE A 453 27.11 -17.74 6.71
C ILE A 453 26.70 -18.77 7.76
N CYS A 454 25.92 -19.75 7.33
CA CYS A 454 25.41 -20.86 8.14
C CYS A 454 26.47 -21.95 8.26
N VAL A 455 26.93 -22.18 9.49
CA VAL A 455 27.92 -23.18 9.88
C VAL A 455 27.63 -23.63 11.33
N PRO A 456 28.15 -24.78 11.79
CA PRO A 456 27.86 -25.26 13.14
C PRO A 456 28.22 -24.26 14.25
N ALA A 457 27.42 -24.24 15.31
CA ALA A 457 27.70 -23.48 16.52
C ALA A 457 29.11 -23.81 17.08
N GLY A 458 29.78 -22.82 17.64
CA GLY A 458 31.16 -22.94 18.13
C GLY A 458 32.25 -22.79 17.06
N THR A 459 31.90 -22.68 15.77
CA THR A 459 32.84 -22.36 14.70
C THR A 459 33.50 -21.00 14.96
N VAL A 460 34.83 -20.95 14.83
CA VAL A 460 35.62 -19.74 15.08
C VAL A 460 35.52 -18.79 13.88
N ILE A 461 35.23 -17.51 14.14
CA ILE A 461 35.32 -16.44 13.15
C ILE A 461 36.59 -15.60 13.36
N TYR A 462 37.20 -15.20 12.25
CA TYR A 462 38.45 -14.46 12.18
C TYR A 462 38.22 -13.07 11.61
N ALA A 463 38.97 -12.07 12.08
CA ALA A 463 38.85 -10.71 11.54
C ALA A 463 39.44 -10.64 10.11
N PRO A 464 38.68 -10.22 9.07
CA PRO A 464 39.20 -10.14 7.70
C PRO A 464 40.33 -9.10 7.55
N ILE A 465 40.26 -8.03 8.33
CA ILE A 465 41.24 -6.93 8.31
C ILE A 465 41.48 -6.43 9.73
N LYS A 466 42.65 -5.82 9.95
CA LYS A 466 43.00 -5.16 11.21
C LYS A 466 41.90 -4.17 11.62
N GLY A 467 41.49 -4.21 12.88
CA GLY A 467 40.49 -3.32 13.43
C GLY A 467 40.67 -3.12 14.93
N VAL A 468 39.86 -2.22 15.49
CA VAL A 468 39.75 -1.99 16.93
C VAL A 468 38.35 -2.34 17.35
N VAL A 469 38.19 -3.13 18.41
CA VAL A 469 36.88 -3.44 18.98
C VAL A 469 36.22 -2.13 19.41
N HIS A 470 35.17 -1.73 18.72
CA HIS A 470 34.48 -0.47 18.92
C HIS A 470 33.30 -0.61 19.89
N GLN A 471 32.46 -1.62 19.65
CA GLN A 471 31.31 -1.95 20.49
C GLN A 471 31.20 -3.46 20.65
N ILE A 472 30.70 -3.89 21.81
CA ILE A 472 30.32 -5.27 22.11
C ILE A 472 28.99 -5.18 22.86
N GLN A 473 27.96 -5.88 22.40
CA GLN A 473 26.63 -5.86 23.02
C GLN A 473 26.03 -7.27 23.04
N ASP A 474 25.16 -7.54 24.00
CA ASP A 474 24.35 -8.77 24.08
C ASP A 474 22.89 -8.37 23.85
N ASN A 475 22.41 -8.54 22.62
CA ASN A 475 21.07 -8.14 22.18
C ASN A 475 20.08 -9.27 22.44
N LYS A 476 19.35 -9.18 23.56
CA LYS A 476 18.60 -10.31 24.14
C LYS A 476 17.15 -10.43 23.66
N SER A 477 16.67 -9.50 22.85
CA SER A 477 15.31 -9.55 22.33
C SER A 477 15.12 -10.78 21.45
N GLU A 478 13.90 -11.30 21.40
CA GLU A 478 13.55 -12.39 20.48
C GLU A 478 13.78 -11.93 19.03
N LEU A 479 14.33 -12.81 18.19
CA LEU A 479 14.69 -12.52 16.80
C LEU A 479 15.76 -11.43 16.60
N ASP A 480 16.43 -10.99 17.66
CA ASP A 480 17.59 -10.07 17.60
C ASP A 480 18.90 -10.85 17.33
N TYR A 481 20.05 -10.20 17.39
CA TYR A 481 21.35 -10.80 17.09
C TYR A 481 21.91 -11.72 18.17
N GLY A 482 21.47 -11.62 19.43
CA GLY A 482 22.31 -12.08 20.54
C GLY A 482 23.60 -11.25 20.65
N PRO A 483 24.74 -11.85 21.03
CA PRO A 483 26.02 -11.16 21.09
C PRO A 483 26.49 -10.62 19.73
N THR A 484 26.82 -9.33 19.70
CA THR A 484 27.43 -8.64 18.56
C THR A 484 28.81 -8.09 18.92
N VAL A 485 29.68 -8.04 17.91
CA VAL A 485 30.94 -7.30 17.96
C VAL A 485 30.98 -6.36 16.77
N ILE A 486 31.33 -5.10 17.01
CA ILE A 486 31.61 -4.13 15.94
C ILE A 486 33.07 -3.75 15.98
N LEU A 487 33.79 -3.96 14.88
CA LEU A 487 35.16 -3.50 14.70
C LEU A 487 35.16 -2.19 13.93
N LYS A 488 35.95 -1.21 14.41
CA LYS A 488 36.29 0.01 13.67
C LYS A 488 37.58 -0.21 12.88
N HIS A 489 37.57 0.17 11.62
CA HIS A 489 38.70 0.08 10.71
C HIS A 489 39.16 1.47 10.27
N GLN A 490 40.48 1.65 10.24
CA GLN A 490 41.10 2.88 9.76
C GLN A 490 42.32 2.48 8.90
N PRO A 491 42.10 2.07 7.64
CA PRO A 491 43.18 1.80 6.71
C PRO A 491 43.98 3.07 6.40
N GLU A 492 45.28 2.95 6.09
CA GLU A 492 46.14 4.11 5.80
C GLU A 492 45.75 4.83 4.51
N ASP A 493 45.16 4.10 3.56
CA ASP A 493 44.85 4.56 2.19
C ASP A 493 43.36 4.49 1.84
N GLY A 494 42.47 4.49 2.86
CA GLY A 494 41.02 4.39 2.68
C GLY A 494 40.21 5.08 3.78
N PRO A 495 38.88 5.16 3.62
CA PRO A 495 38.00 5.80 4.59
C PRO A 495 37.84 4.93 5.85
N VAL A 496 37.37 5.57 6.94
CA VAL A 496 36.93 4.86 8.15
C VAL A 496 35.63 4.11 7.85
N PHE A 497 35.55 2.87 8.30
CA PHE A 497 34.34 2.05 8.22
C PHE A 497 34.30 1.07 9.40
N TYR A 498 33.22 0.34 9.52
CA TYR A 498 33.00 -0.65 10.56
C TYR A 498 32.56 -1.99 9.97
N THR A 499 32.81 -3.07 10.70
CA THR A 499 32.24 -4.39 10.41
C THR A 499 31.47 -4.90 11.63
N LEU A 500 30.25 -5.37 11.38
CA LEU A 500 29.37 -5.99 12.37
C LEU A 500 29.46 -7.52 12.23
N TYR A 501 29.60 -8.19 13.36
CA TYR A 501 29.56 -9.64 13.50
C TYR A 501 28.43 -9.97 14.49
N GLY A 502 27.33 -10.51 14.01
CA GLY A 502 26.16 -10.91 14.82
C GLY A 502 26.05 -12.41 15.05
N HIS A 503 25.13 -12.82 15.93
CA HIS A 503 24.84 -14.23 16.26
C HIS A 503 26.04 -14.97 16.87
N LEU A 504 26.85 -14.25 17.65
CA LEU A 504 28.06 -14.77 18.28
C LEU A 504 27.78 -15.46 19.61
N SER A 505 28.72 -16.27 20.07
CA SER A 505 28.66 -16.88 21.40
C SER A 505 28.95 -15.86 22.50
N ARG A 506 28.27 -15.97 23.65
CA ARG A 506 28.49 -15.08 24.82
C ARG A 506 29.89 -15.17 25.40
N GLU A 507 30.70 -16.14 24.98
CA GLU A 507 32.15 -16.17 25.27
C GLU A 507 32.85 -14.87 24.86
N CYS A 508 32.45 -14.25 23.74
CA CYS A 508 33.10 -13.04 23.22
C CYS A 508 33.00 -11.85 24.19
N LEU A 509 31.90 -11.76 24.95
CA LEU A 509 31.64 -10.71 25.95
C LEU A 509 32.68 -10.70 27.08
N LYS A 510 33.33 -11.83 27.34
CA LYS A 510 34.37 -11.98 28.38
C LYS A 510 35.78 -11.85 27.80
N GLN A 511 35.96 -12.23 26.54
CA GLN A 511 37.27 -12.32 25.89
C GLN A 511 37.71 -11.00 25.24
N LEU A 512 36.76 -10.24 24.70
CA LEU A 512 37.02 -8.98 24.01
C LEU A 512 36.76 -7.78 24.92
N LYS A 513 37.49 -6.70 24.69
CA LYS A 513 37.28 -5.40 25.36
C LYS A 513 37.25 -4.28 24.34
N THR A 514 36.36 -3.31 24.53
CA THR A 514 36.37 -2.07 23.74
C THR A 514 37.76 -1.42 23.79
N GLY A 515 38.26 -1.02 22.61
CA GLY A 515 39.61 -0.49 22.42
C GLY A 515 40.69 -1.55 22.12
N GLN A 516 40.38 -2.84 22.22
CA GLN A 516 41.32 -3.92 21.87
C GLN A 516 41.62 -3.90 20.37
N ILE A 517 42.90 -3.98 20.02
CA ILE A 517 43.36 -4.13 18.63
C ILE A 517 43.24 -5.60 18.25
N VAL A 518 42.61 -5.87 17.10
CA VAL A 518 42.50 -7.20 16.49
C VAL A 518 43.24 -7.15 15.16
N SER A 519 44.26 -8.00 15.00
CA SER A 519 44.99 -8.13 13.73
C SER A 519 44.17 -8.92 12.72
N GLY A 520 44.30 -8.61 11.43
CA GLY A 520 43.70 -9.44 10.38
C GLY A 520 44.19 -10.89 10.48
N GLY A 521 43.29 -11.84 10.25
CA GLY A 521 43.56 -13.29 10.33
C GLY A 521 43.65 -13.84 11.75
N THR A 522 43.37 -13.04 12.79
CA THR A 522 43.29 -13.54 14.18
C THR A 522 41.87 -13.90 14.56
N ALA A 523 41.73 -14.92 15.41
CA ALA A 523 40.43 -15.35 15.93
C ALA A 523 39.76 -14.21 16.71
N LEU A 524 38.51 -13.91 16.36
CA LEU A 524 37.72 -12.83 16.93
C LEU A 524 36.73 -13.38 17.97
N ALA A 525 35.91 -14.34 17.57
CA ALA A 525 34.84 -14.92 18.39
C ALA A 525 34.45 -16.31 17.85
N LYS A 526 33.44 -16.93 18.48
CA LYS A 526 32.77 -18.14 17.95
C LYS A 526 31.31 -17.85 17.65
N ILE A 527 30.70 -18.61 16.76
CA ILE A 527 29.26 -18.57 16.48
C ILE A 527 28.48 -19.14 17.67
N GLY A 528 27.39 -18.46 18.04
CA GLY A 528 26.51 -18.86 19.12
C GLY A 528 25.49 -19.91 18.69
N ASP A 529 24.99 -20.69 19.65
CA ASP A 529 23.84 -21.56 19.42
C ASP A 529 22.50 -20.79 19.51
N SER A 530 21.40 -21.46 19.17
CA SER A 530 20.06 -20.87 19.13
C SER A 530 19.57 -20.29 20.47
N ASN A 531 20.14 -20.72 21.61
CA ASN A 531 19.78 -20.20 22.94
C ASN A 531 20.49 -18.86 23.25
N GLU A 532 21.48 -18.49 22.46
CA GLU A 532 22.25 -17.27 22.67
C GLU A 532 22.28 -16.30 21.50
N ASN A 533 21.92 -16.73 20.30
CA ASN A 533 21.96 -15.92 19.09
C ASN A 533 20.63 -15.21 18.74
N GLY A 534 19.66 -15.17 19.66
CA GLY A 534 18.34 -14.57 19.41
C GLY A 534 17.27 -15.53 18.89
N GLY A 535 17.53 -16.86 18.91
CA GLY A 535 16.56 -17.87 18.48
C GLY A 535 16.66 -18.25 17.00
N TRP A 536 17.81 -18.01 16.38
CA TRP A 536 18.06 -18.33 14.97
C TRP A 536 18.86 -19.63 14.82
N LEU A 537 18.84 -20.25 13.63
CA LEU A 537 19.79 -21.31 13.29
C LEU A 537 21.24 -20.79 13.46
N PRO A 538 22.22 -21.61 13.89
CA PRO A 538 23.60 -21.17 14.01
C PRO A 538 24.17 -20.63 12.69
N HIS A 539 24.56 -19.35 12.70
CA HIS A 539 25.20 -18.67 11.59
C HIS A 539 25.95 -17.44 12.11
N VAL A 540 26.80 -16.84 11.28
CA VAL A 540 27.33 -15.49 11.51
C VAL A 540 26.67 -14.53 10.53
N HIS A 541 26.16 -13.41 11.05
CA HIS A 541 25.80 -12.26 10.24
C HIS A 541 27.01 -11.34 10.10
N PHE A 542 27.44 -11.08 8.86
CA PHE A 542 28.55 -10.18 8.56
C PHE A 542 28.11 -9.00 7.69
N GLN A 543 28.33 -7.78 8.17
CA GLN A 543 27.89 -6.55 7.52
C GLN A 543 28.97 -5.47 7.59
N ILE A 544 29.12 -4.71 6.50
CA ILE A 544 29.93 -3.48 6.46
C ILE A 544 29.04 -2.29 6.81
N ILE A 545 29.55 -1.34 7.58
CA ILE A 545 28.83 -0.13 7.97
C ILE A 545 29.74 1.09 7.74
N LEU A 546 29.26 2.09 7.01
CA LEU A 546 30.01 3.31 6.73
C LEU A 546 29.69 4.47 7.69
N ASP A 547 28.49 4.50 8.27
CA ASP A 547 28.11 5.41 9.36
C ASP A 547 27.32 4.65 10.43
N LEU A 548 27.80 4.68 11.68
CA LEU A 548 27.13 4.03 12.81
C LEU A 548 25.94 4.82 13.37
N PHE A 549 25.72 6.04 12.91
CA PHE A 549 24.77 6.97 13.51
C PHE A 549 25.03 7.13 15.01
N ASP A 550 24.02 6.84 15.84
CA ASP A 550 24.09 6.83 17.29
C ASP A 550 23.80 5.42 17.87
N TYR A 551 23.83 4.37 17.04
CA TYR A 551 23.56 2.98 17.47
C TYR A 551 24.68 2.45 18.38
N ASP A 552 24.31 1.59 19.34
CA ASP A 552 25.16 1.16 20.45
C ASP A 552 25.56 -0.33 20.47
N GLY A 553 25.65 -0.95 19.29
CA GLY A 553 26.02 -2.36 19.09
C GLY A 553 24.89 -3.22 18.51
N ASN A 554 23.65 -2.69 18.56
CA ASN A 554 22.47 -3.23 17.92
C ASN A 554 22.18 -2.41 16.66
N TYR A 555 22.88 -2.73 15.58
CA TYR A 555 22.81 -2.00 14.32
C TYR A 555 21.85 -2.70 13.35
N PRO A 556 21.00 -1.99 12.58
CA PRO A 556 20.03 -2.62 11.68
C PRO A 556 20.67 -3.60 10.68
N GLY A 557 20.23 -4.87 10.73
CA GLY A 557 20.58 -5.92 9.75
C GLY A 557 19.62 -6.03 8.56
N VAL A 558 18.48 -5.35 8.65
CA VAL A 558 17.42 -5.38 7.64
C VAL A 558 16.84 -3.99 7.40
N ALA A 559 16.45 -3.73 6.15
CA ALA A 559 15.87 -2.47 5.70
C ALA A 559 14.49 -2.65 5.06
N LEU A 560 13.73 -1.55 5.04
CA LEU A 560 12.53 -1.43 4.23
C LEU A 560 12.89 -1.49 2.73
N PRO A 561 12.11 -2.18 1.89
CA PRO A 561 12.26 -2.13 0.43
C PRO A 561 12.31 -0.71 -0.13
N SER A 562 11.44 0.19 0.33
CA SER A 562 11.40 1.61 -0.05
C SER A 562 12.70 2.37 0.25
N ARG A 563 13.45 1.93 1.26
CA ARG A 563 14.72 2.54 1.70
C ARG A 563 15.95 1.73 1.32
N LYS A 564 15.80 0.67 0.50
CA LYS A 564 16.88 -0.21 0.05
C LYS A 564 18.08 0.56 -0.48
N LYS A 565 17.85 1.55 -1.36
CA LYS A 565 18.91 2.35 -2.00
C LYS A 565 19.75 3.16 -1.00
N VAL A 566 19.11 3.74 0.01
CA VAL A 566 19.80 4.52 1.05
C VAL A 566 20.58 3.60 1.95
N TRP A 567 19.96 2.51 2.43
CA TRP A 567 20.64 1.56 3.31
C TRP A 567 21.79 0.82 2.63
N CYS A 568 21.68 0.46 1.35
CA CYS A 568 22.79 -0.17 0.63
C CYS A 568 23.97 0.78 0.38
N SER A 569 23.74 2.10 0.42
CA SER A 569 24.82 3.09 0.37
C SER A 569 25.56 3.23 1.71
N ILE A 570 24.88 2.95 2.82
CA ILE A 570 25.43 3.00 4.19
C ILE A 570 26.07 1.66 4.55
N CYS A 571 25.47 0.56 4.09
CA CYS A 571 25.85 -0.82 4.36
C CYS A 571 26.15 -1.53 3.03
N PRO A 572 27.30 -1.26 2.39
CA PRO A 572 27.61 -1.81 1.07
C PRO A 572 27.92 -3.32 1.10
N ASP A 573 27.91 -3.94 -0.09
CA ASP A 573 28.12 -5.38 -0.27
C ASP A 573 29.41 -5.89 0.40
N PRO A 574 29.31 -6.80 1.40
CA PRO A 574 30.47 -7.41 2.03
C PRO A 574 31.10 -8.55 1.22
N GLY A 575 30.47 -9.02 0.13
CA GLY A 575 30.88 -10.19 -0.64
C GLY A 575 32.35 -10.16 -1.07
N MET A 576 32.82 -9.02 -1.57
CA MET A 576 34.24 -8.85 -1.95
C MET A 576 35.21 -9.06 -0.78
N MET A 577 34.82 -8.69 0.44
CA MET A 577 35.65 -8.88 1.65
C MET A 577 35.64 -10.35 2.12
N LEU A 578 34.56 -11.06 1.83
CA LEU A 578 34.39 -12.48 2.15
C LEU A 578 34.99 -13.41 1.08
N GLY A 579 35.52 -12.85 -0.01
CA GLY A 579 36.02 -13.64 -1.15
C GLY A 579 34.91 -14.24 -2.01
N LEU A 580 33.69 -13.71 -1.91
CA LEU A 580 32.54 -14.09 -2.73
C LEU A 580 32.48 -13.23 -4.00
N GLY A 581 32.01 -13.81 -5.11
CA GLY A 581 31.77 -13.08 -6.35
C GLY A 581 30.42 -12.36 -6.35
N SER A 582 30.04 -11.78 -7.50
CA SER A 582 28.78 -11.04 -7.65
C SER A 582 27.53 -11.87 -7.36
N GLU A 583 27.63 -13.20 -7.40
CA GLU A 583 26.58 -14.15 -7.04
C GLU A 583 26.12 -14.07 -5.57
N SER A 584 26.90 -13.39 -4.70
CA SER A 584 26.51 -13.14 -3.31
C SER A 584 25.50 -12.00 -3.15
N THR A 585 25.22 -11.23 -4.19
CA THR A 585 24.16 -10.21 -4.19
C THR A 585 22.88 -10.78 -4.82
N ALA A 586 21.74 -10.54 -4.19
CA ALA A 586 20.45 -10.93 -4.74
C ALA A 586 20.07 -10.08 -5.95
N GLU A 587 19.56 -10.72 -7.00
CA GLU A 587 19.02 -10.04 -8.16
C GLU A 587 17.59 -9.55 -7.88
N GLU A 588 17.31 -8.31 -8.25
CA GLU A 588 15.96 -7.75 -8.15
C GLU A 588 15.14 -8.09 -9.41
N ILE A 589 13.88 -8.47 -9.23
CA ILE A 589 12.98 -8.75 -10.34
C ILE A 589 12.51 -7.41 -10.93
N ASP A 590 13.04 -7.06 -12.10
CA ASP A 590 12.59 -5.90 -12.86
C ASP A 590 11.17 -6.13 -13.42
N SER A 591 10.21 -5.37 -12.91
CA SER A 591 8.79 -5.49 -13.28
C SER A 591 8.54 -5.19 -14.76
N GLY A 592 9.24 -4.19 -15.33
CA GLY A 592 9.11 -3.81 -16.73
C GLY A 592 9.65 -4.88 -17.67
N GLN A 593 10.81 -5.45 -17.35
CA GLN A 593 11.40 -6.57 -18.09
C GLN A 593 10.54 -7.83 -17.98
N LEU A 594 10.02 -8.14 -16.80
CA LEU A 594 9.12 -9.28 -16.61
C LEU A 594 7.82 -9.13 -17.40
N LEU A 595 7.21 -7.94 -17.38
CA LEU A 595 6.00 -7.63 -18.15
C LEU A 595 6.26 -7.75 -19.66
N ASN A 596 7.40 -7.24 -20.14
CA ASN A 596 7.78 -7.38 -21.55
C ASN A 596 7.99 -8.84 -21.95
N ARG A 597 8.69 -9.63 -21.11
CA ARG A 597 8.83 -11.08 -21.32
C ARG A 597 7.46 -11.77 -21.37
N ARG A 598 6.53 -11.45 -20.47
CA ARG A 598 5.16 -11.98 -20.45
C ARG A 598 4.44 -11.68 -21.76
N ARG A 599 4.46 -10.42 -22.22
CA ARG A 599 3.81 -9.98 -23.47
C ARG A 599 4.35 -10.69 -24.71
N ASN A 600 5.61 -11.13 -24.68
CA ASN A 600 6.24 -11.85 -25.79
C ASN A 600 5.86 -13.33 -25.86
N VAL A 601 5.36 -13.94 -24.78
CA VAL A 601 5.09 -15.39 -24.72
C VAL A 601 3.62 -15.74 -24.47
N PHE A 602 2.84 -14.87 -23.84
CA PHE A 602 1.42 -15.09 -23.57
C PHE A 602 0.51 -14.29 -24.51
N GLY A 603 -0.67 -14.84 -24.80
CA GLY A 603 -1.71 -14.13 -25.53
C GLY A 603 -2.22 -12.92 -24.75
N GLN A 604 -2.47 -11.81 -25.46
CA GLN A 604 -2.88 -10.54 -24.86
C GLN A 604 -4.30 -10.57 -24.26
N SER A 605 -5.10 -11.60 -24.57
CA SER A 605 -6.40 -11.83 -23.95
C SER A 605 -6.32 -12.28 -22.48
N LEU A 606 -5.14 -12.63 -21.97
CA LEU A 606 -4.90 -12.96 -20.57
C LEU A 606 -4.58 -11.69 -19.76
N SER A 607 -5.61 -11.12 -19.13
CA SER A 607 -5.51 -9.89 -18.35
C SER A 607 -4.63 -10.03 -17.09
N LEU A 608 -4.18 -8.89 -16.58
CA LEU A 608 -3.55 -8.73 -15.27
C LEU A 608 -4.44 -7.82 -14.42
N SER A 609 -4.45 -8.06 -13.11
CA SER A 609 -5.11 -7.18 -12.14
C SER A 609 -4.23 -5.97 -11.82
N TYR A 610 -4.89 -4.90 -11.38
CA TYR A 610 -4.30 -3.62 -10.96
C TYR A 610 -3.62 -2.81 -12.07
N GLN A 611 -3.51 -1.49 -11.84
CA GLN A 611 -2.80 -0.57 -12.73
C GLN A 611 -1.30 -0.89 -12.79
N GLU A 612 -0.71 -1.17 -11.61
CA GLU A 612 0.64 -1.71 -11.48
C GLU A 612 0.56 -3.19 -11.10
N PRO A 613 0.87 -4.12 -12.02
CA PRO A 613 0.79 -5.54 -11.73
C PRO A 613 1.73 -5.97 -10.60
N LEU A 614 1.20 -6.72 -9.64
CA LEU A 614 1.96 -7.29 -8.53
C LEU A 614 2.83 -8.47 -8.99
N ILE A 615 4.03 -8.58 -8.42
CA ILE A 615 4.93 -9.73 -8.62
C ILE A 615 4.82 -10.63 -7.39
N ILE A 616 3.81 -11.50 -7.39
CA ILE A 616 3.62 -12.49 -6.32
C ILE A 616 4.50 -13.71 -6.59
N VAL A 617 5.30 -14.08 -5.59
CA VAL A 617 6.28 -15.19 -5.69
C VAL A 617 5.95 -16.35 -4.75
N ARG A 618 5.10 -16.13 -3.75
CA ARG A 618 4.69 -17.15 -2.78
C ARG A 618 3.28 -16.86 -2.25
N GLY A 619 2.60 -17.88 -1.75
CA GLY A 619 1.40 -17.74 -0.93
C GLY A 619 1.50 -18.62 0.31
N GLN A 620 0.87 -18.19 1.40
CA GLN A 620 0.82 -18.89 2.68
C GLN A 620 -0.51 -18.57 3.39
N GLY A 621 -1.34 -19.58 3.62
CA GLY A 621 -2.65 -19.39 4.25
C GLY A 621 -3.49 -18.36 3.48
N GLN A 622 -3.96 -17.32 4.15
CA GLN A 622 -4.72 -16.22 3.57
C GLN A 622 -3.86 -15.11 2.92
N SER A 623 -2.54 -15.29 2.82
CA SER A 623 -1.62 -14.24 2.36
C SER A 623 -0.93 -14.59 1.05
N LEU A 624 -0.76 -13.57 0.20
CA LEU A 624 0.15 -13.57 -0.94
C LEU A 624 1.41 -12.78 -0.57
N ILE A 625 2.57 -13.25 -1.01
CA ILE A 625 3.88 -12.66 -0.69
C ILE A 625 4.55 -12.24 -2.00
N ASP A 626 4.91 -10.96 -2.09
CA ASP A 626 5.57 -10.42 -3.29
C ASP A 626 7.07 -10.67 -3.34
N SER A 627 7.68 -10.31 -4.47
CA SER A 627 9.13 -10.39 -4.68
C SER A 627 9.99 -9.56 -3.72
N LYS A 628 9.39 -8.63 -2.97
CA LYS A 628 10.03 -7.82 -1.93
C LYS A 628 9.76 -8.38 -0.53
N GLY A 629 9.13 -9.55 -0.40
CA GLY A 629 8.79 -10.18 0.87
C GLY A 629 7.61 -9.53 1.61
N GLN A 630 6.85 -8.66 0.94
CA GLN A 630 5.68 -7.99 1.52
C GLN A 630 4.45 -8.90 1.47
N PHE A 631 3.64 -8.86 2.53
CA PHE A 631 2.45 -9.70 2.68
C PHE A 631 1.20 -8.91 2.30
N TYR A 632 0.35 -9.53 1.47
CA TYR A 632 -0.96 -9.04 1.07
C TYR A 632 -2.01 -9.99 1.61
N LEU A 633 -3.05 -9.47 2.26
CA LEU A 633 -4.22 -10.26 2.62
C LEU A 633 -5.05 -10.54 1.36
N ASP A 634 -5.27 -11.82 1.06
CA ASP A 634 -5.99 -12.24 -0.13
C ASP A 634 -7.50 -12.32 0.13
N CYS A 635 -8.20 -11.25 -0.22
CA CYS A 635 -9.65 -11.13 -0.08
C CYS A 635 -10.42 -11.50 -1.37
N VAL A 636 -9.78 -12.12 -2.37
CA VAL A 636 -10.36 -12.32 -3.71
C VAL A 636 -10.37 -13.79 -4.12
N ASN A 637 -9.28 -14.52 -3.88
CA ASN A 637 -9.13 -15.87 -4.45
C ASN A 637 -9.97 -16.91 -3.70
N ASN A 638 -11.04 -17.40 -4.32
CA ASN A 638 -11.78 -18.57 -3.84
C ASN A 638 -11.23 -19.92 -4.33
N VAL A 639 -10.18 -19.90 -5.16
CA VAL A 639 -9.49 -21.11 -5.64
C VAL A 639 -8.63 -21.73 -4.54
N ALA A 640 -7.85 -20.93 -3.82
CA ALA A 640 -7.08 -21.34 -2.64
C ALA A 640 -7.99 -21.44 -1.40
N HIS A 641 -9.02 -22.30 -1.51
CA HIS A 641 -10.11 -22.43 -0.56
C HIS A 641 -9.69 -22.74 0.89
N VAL A 642 -8.73 -23.64 1.08
CA VAL A 642 -8.17 -24.01 2.40
C VAL A 642 -6.86 -23.28 2.70
N GLY A 643 -6.61 -22.17 1.99
CA GLY A 643 -5.39 -21.39 2.08
C GLY A 643 -4.30 -21.78 1.08
N HIS A 644 -3.45 -20.81 0.76
CA HIS A 644 -2.31 -20.96 -0.12
C HIS A 644 -1.25 -21.89 0.47
N SER A 645 -0.72 -22.78 -0.37
CA SER A 645 0.39 -23.69 -0.03
C SER A 645 0.14 -24.56 1.21
N HIS A 646 -1.10 -24.96 1.49
CA HIS A 646 -1.42 -25.79 2.65
C HIS A 646 -0.57 -27.08 2.67
N PRO A 647 0.15 -27.38 3.76
CA PRO A 647 1.13 -28.46 3.80
C PRO A 647 0.53 -29.84 3.51
N ASP A 648 -0.67 -30.11 4.01
CA ASP A 648 -1.35 -31.39 3.76
C ASP A 648 -1.78 -31.59 2.30
N ILE A 649 -2.08 -30.50 1.57
CA ILE A 649 -2.36 -30.58 0.13
C ILE A 649 -1.08 -30.96 -0.63
N ALA A 650 0.04 -30.28 -0.34
CA ALA A 650 1.33 -30.57 -0.97
C ALA A 650 1.79 -32.00 -0.69
N LYS A 651 1.59 -32.46 0.55
CA LYS A 651 1.88 -33.84 0.99
C LYS A 651 1.01 -34.86 0.26
N ALA A 652 -0.31 -34.66 0.22
CA ALA A 652 -1.24 -35.57 -0.48
C ALA A 652 -0.90 -35.68 -1.97
N GLN A 653 -0.68 -34.55 -2.63
CA GLN A 653 -0.27 -34.50 -4.04
C GLN A 653 1.05 -35.26 -4.27
N SER A 654 2.08 -34.97 -3.47
CA SER A 654 3.40 -35.59 -3.64
C SER A 654 3.36 -37.09 -3.37
N ASN A 655 2.73 -37.52 -2.28
CA ASN A 655 2.67 -38.92 -1.89
C ASN A 655 1.97 -39.77 -2.96
N GLN A 656 0.82 -39.30 -3.45
CA GLN A 656 0.08 -40.05 -4.47
C GLN A 656 0.82 -40.07 -5.82
N ALA A 657 1.53 -39.00 -6.18
CA ALA A 657 2.32 -38.93 -7.40
C ALA A 657 3.49 -39.94 -7.43
N TYR A 658 4.07 -40.28 -6.28
CA TYR A 658 5.08 -41.34 -6.18
C TYR A 658 4.51 -42.75 -6.36
N VAL A 659 3.22 -42.96 -6.07
CA VAL A 659 2.56 -44.27 -6.13
C VAL A 659 1.98 -44.53 -7.51
N LEU A 660 1.03 -43.70 -7.95
CA LEU A 660 0.34 -43.85 -9.23
C LEU A 660 -0.39 -42.56 -9.62
N ASN A 661 -0.25 -42.17 -10.89
CA ASN A 661 -1.05 -41.12 -11.50
C ASN A 661 -1.38 -41.49 -12.96
N THR A 662 -2.58 -41.99 -13.20
CA THR A 662 -3.04 -42.42 -14.53
C THR A 662 -4.55 -42.22 -14.69
N ASN A 663 -5.06 -42.55 -15.87
CA ASN A 663 -6.49 -42.42 -16.19
C ASN A 663 -7.37 -43.42 -15.42
N THR A 664 -8.69 -43.23 -15.49
CA THR A 664 -9.71 -43.97 -14.74
C THR A 664 -10.17 -45.30 -15.36
N ARG A 665 -9.51 -45.79 -16.42
CA ARG A 665 -9.87 -47.09 -17.03
C ARG A 665 -9.42 -48.30 -16.21
N TYR A 666 -8.59 -48.09 -15.20
CA TYR A 666 -8.16 -49.11 -14.26
C TYR A 666 -8.84 -48.90 -12.91
N LEU A 667 -9.31 -49.98 -12.31
CA LEU A 667 -9.90 -49.92 -10.97
C LEU A 667 -8.85 -49.47 -9.95
N ASN A 668 -9.23 -48.52 -9.11
CA ASN A 668 -8.40 -48.02 -8.03
C ASN A 668 -9.31 -47.55 -6.88
N PRO A 669 -8.93 -47.76 -5.61
CA PRO A 669 -9.75 -47.30 -4.48
C PRO A 669 -9.77 -45.77 -4.34
N VAL A 670 -8.66 -45.07 -4.63
CA VAL A 670 -8.48 -43.64 -4.32
C VAL A 670 -9.56 -42.76 -4.96
N ASN A 671 -9.86 -43.00 -6.23
CA ASN A 671 -10.86 -42.21 -6.95
C ASN A 671 -12.30 -42.63 -6.63
N ILE A 672 -12.53 -43.90 -6.27
CA ILE A 672 -13.83 -44.40 -5.81
C ILE A 672 -14.16 -43.79 -4.43
N GLU A 673 -13.24 -43.88 -3.47
CA GLU A 673 -13.41 -43.35 -2.11
C GLU A 673 -13.65 -41.84 -2.11
N TYR A 674 -12.93 -41.09 -2.95
CA TYR A 674 -13.19 -39.67 -3.12
C TYR A 674 -14.58 -39.38 -3.71
N ALA A 675 -14.98 -40.10 -4.76
CA ALA A 675 -16.30 -39.94 -5.36
C ALA A 675 -17.43 -40.31 -4.39
N GLU A 676 -17.27 -41.37 -3.59
CA GLU A 676 -18.21 -41.78 -2.55
C GLU A 676 -18.35 -40.71 -1.47
N ARG A 677 -17.23 -40.20 -0.93
CA ARG A 677 -17.28 -39.12 0.08
C ARG A 677 -17.90 -37.86 -0.49
N LEU A 678 -17.51 -37.46 -1.71
CA LEU A 678 -18.06 -36.27 -2.35
C LEU A 678 -19.57 -36.39 -2.56
N CYS A 679 -20.06 -37.52 -3.08
CA CYS A 679 -21.50 -37.77 -3.24
C CYS A 679 -22.23 -37.81 -1.89
N GLY A 680 -21.60 -38.31 -0.83
CA GLY A 680 -22.17 -38.34 0.52
C GLY A 680 -22.42 -36.96 1.14
N LEU A 681 -21.85 -35.90 0.58
CA LEU A 681 -22.08 -34.50 1.00
C LEU A 681 -23.32 -33.87 0.35
N PHE A 682 -24.01 -34.56 -0.56
CA PHE A 682 -25.19 -34.04 -1.24
C PHE A 682 -26.50 -34.61 -0.66
N PRO A 683 -27.61 -33.85 -0.71
CA PRO A 683 -28.92 -34.39 -0.41
C PRO A 683 -29.35 -35.44 -1.46
N GLU A 684 -30.08 -36.46 -1.02
CA GLU A 684 -30.72 -37.41 -1.93
C GLU A 684 -31.62 -36.68 -2.95
N PRO A 685 -31.67 -37.11 -4.23
CA PRO A 685 -31.07 -38.32 -4.80
C PRO A 685 -29.73 -38.12 -5.54
N LEU A 686 -28.96 -37.07 -5.21
CA LEU A 686 -27.71 -36.73 -5.89
C LEU A 686 -26.54 -37.63 -5.41
N ASN A 687 -26.33 -38.75 -6.10
CA ASN A 687 -25.42 -39.81 -5.65
C ASN A 687 -24.50 -40.39 -6.73
N THR A 688 -24.40 -39.73 -7.89
CA THR A 688 -23.54 -40.16 -9.00
C THR A 688 -22.66 -39.03 -9.47
N CYS A 689 -21.36 -39.29 -9.64
CA CYS A 689 -20.36 -38.29 -9.98
C CYS A 689 -19.65 -38.61 -11.31
N PHE A 690 -19.42 -37.57 -12.12
CA PHE A 690 -18.45 -37.56 -13.22
C PHE A 690 -17.34 -36.58 -12.87
N LEU A 691 -16.09 -37.05 -12.82
CA LEU A 691 -14.93 -36.20 -12.52
C LEU A 691 -14.33 -35.61 -13.80
N VAL A 692 -14.00 -34.33 -13.75
CA VAL A 692 -13.42 -33.52 -14.85
C VAL A 692 -12.28 -32.64 -14.32
N CYS A 693 -11.69 -31.78 -15.16
CA CYS A 693 -10.51 -30.98 -14.78
C CYS A 693 -10.82 -29.51 -14.45
N SER A 694 -12.02 -29.01 -14.78
CA SER A 694 -12.40 -27.61 -14.54
C SER A 694 -13.91 -27.42 -14.45
N GLY A 695 -14.33 -26.26 -13.93
CA GLY A 695 -15.74 -25.86 -13.95
C GLY A 695 -16.31 -25.73 -15.36
N SER A 696 -15.52 -25.27 -16.35
CA SER A 696 -15.96 -25.23 -17.74
C SER A 696 -16.25 -26.65 -18.28
N GLU A 697 -15.38 -27.62 -18.01
CA GLU A 697 -15.64 -29.01 -18.41
C GLU A 697 -16.87 -29.60 -17.71
N ALA A 698 -17.10 -29.21 -16.45
CA ALA A 698 -18.28 -29.65 -15.70
C ALA A 698 -19.57 -29.10 -16.32
N ASN A 699 -19.60 -27.79 -16.62
CA ASN A 699 -20.75 -27.16 -17.27
C ASN A 699 -20.95 -27.69 -18.70
N GLU A 700 -19.89 -27.87 -19.49
CA GLU A 700 -19.97 -28.49 -20.82
C GLU A 700 -20.56 -29.92 -20.75
N LEU A 701 -20.10 -30.75 -19.80
CA LEU A 701 -20.63 -32.09 -19.62
C LEU A 701 -22.08 -32.05 -19.14
N ALA A 702 -22.45 -31.14 -18.25
CA ALA A 702 -23.83 -30.96 -17.80
C ALA A 702 -24.76 -30.64 -18.99
N LEU A 703 -24.39 -29.70 -19.86
CA LEU A 703 -25.13 -29.37 -21.09
C LEU A 703 -25.26 -30.57 -22.03
N ARG A 704 -24.21 -31.39 -22.14
CA ARG A 704 -24.25 -32.61 -22.94
C ARG A 704 -25.17 -33.66 -22.34
N ILE A 705 -25.14 -33.84 -21.02
CA ILE A 705 -26.03 -34.77 -20.29
C ILE A 705 -27.48 -34.35 -20.51
N THR A 706 -27.82 -33.07 -20.31
CA THR A 706 -29.20 -32.61 -20.44
C THR A 706 -29.75 -32.83 -21.85
N GLY A 707 -29.02 -32.41 -22.88
CA GLY A 707 -29.45 -32.60 -24.26
C GLY A 707 -29.52 -34.07 -24.69
N THR A 708 -28.73 -34.95 -24.09
CA THR A 708 -28.81 -36.41 -24.35
C THR A 708 -30.05 -37.02 -23.70
N VAL A 709 -30.38 -36.59 -22.48
CA VAL A 709 -31.47 -37.17 -21.67
C VAL A 709 -32.85 -36.79 -22.21
N ASN A 710 -33.07 -35.53 -22.57
CA ASN A 710 -34.39 -35.06 -23.03
C ASN A 710 -34.47 -34.74 -24.53
N GLY A 711 -33.34 -34.79 -25.26
CA GLY A 711 -33.29 -34.54 -26.70
C GLY A 711 -33.46 -33.08 -27.11
N GLN A 712 -33.45 -32.14 -26.15
CA GLN A 712 -33.64 -30.70 -26.37
C GLN A 712 -32.31 -29.94 -26.34
N LYS A 713 -32.34 -28.66 -26.75
CA LYS A 713 -31.16 -27.78 -26.72
C LYS A 713 -31.39 -26.43 -26.05
N ASP A 714 -32.64 -25.98 -25.95
CA ASP A 714 -32.96 -24.66 -25.41
C ASP A 714 -32.57 -24.53 -23.94
N MET A 715 -31.69 -23.56 -23.64
CA MET A 715 -31.16 -23.30 -22.31
C MET A 715 -31.68 -21.97 -21.77
N ILE A 716 -32.16 -21.99 -20.53
CA ILE A 716 -32.56 -20.78 -19.80
C ILE A 716 -31.41 -20.37 -18.87
N VAL A 717 -31.03 -19.09 -18.89
CA VAL A 717 -29.94 -18.51 -18.10
C VAL A 717 -30.35 -17.17 -17.50
N LEU A 718 -29.60 -16.69 -16.50
CA LEU A 718 -29.76 -15.35 -15.95
C LEU A 718 -28.90 -14.34 -16.72
N GLU A 719 -29.37 -13.10 -16.84
CA GLU A 719 -28.50 -11.96 -17.14
C GLU A 719 -27.29 -11.93 -16.19
N GLU A 720 -26.15 -11.42 -16.68
CA GLU A 720 -24.86 -11.35 -15.96
C GLU A 720 -24.25 -12.69 -15.49
N ALA A 721 -24.85 -13.84 -15.83
CA ALA A 721 -24.31 -15.15 -15.46
C ALA A 721 -22.99 -15.49 -16.20
N TYR A 722 -22.13 -16.27 -15.53
CA TYR A 722 -20.89 -16.79 -16.11
C TYR A 722 -20.66 -18.26 -15.76
N HIS A 723 -20.64 -19.12 -16.80
CA HIS A 723 -20.58 -20.58 -16.67
C HIS A 723 -19.35 -21.22 -17.33
N GLY A 724 -18.32 -20.45 -17.68
CA GLY A 724 -17.05 -20.99 -18.18
C GLY A 724 -16.59 -20.41 -19.51
N ASN A 725 -15.66 -21.11 -20.16
CA ASN A 725 -14.89 -20.57 -21.30
C ASN A 725 -14.86 -21.47 -22.56
N THR A 726 -15.54 -22.63 -22.56
CA THR A 726 -15.77 -23.39 -23.79
C THR A 726 -16.78 -22.66 -24.68
N LYS A 727 -16.92 -23.07 -25.95
CA LYS A 727 -17.86 -22.44 -26.88
C LYS A 727 -19.29 -22.43 -26.34
N ALA A 728 -19.81 -23.58 -25.87
CA ALA A 728 -21.17 -23.65 -25.35
C ALA A 728 -21.32 -22.89 -24.03
N ASN A 729 -20.29 -22.89 -23.16
CA ASN A 729 -20.32 -22.09 -21.93
C ASN A 729 -20.34 -20.58 -22.22
N ILE A 730 -19.58 -20.09 -23.19
CA ILE A 730 -19.62 -18.67 -23.60
C ILE A 730 -21.01 -18.32 -24.17
N ASP A 731 -21.61 -19.22 -24.95
CA ASP A 731 -22.96 -19.04 -25.48
C ASP A 731 -24.00 -18.86 -24.36
N ILE A 732 -23.87 -19.61 -23.25
CA ILE A 732 -24.76 -19.50 -22.08
C ILE A 732 -24.29 -18.49 -21.01
N SER A 733 -23.27 -17.67 -21.28
CA SER A 733 -22.73 -16.69 -20.31
C SER A 733 -22.95 -15.24 -20.79
N PRO A 734 -24.09 -14.61 -20.44
CA PRO A 734 -24.38 -13.22 -20.79
C PRO A 734 -23.28 -12.23 -20.45
N TYR A 735 -22.61 -12.41 -19.30
CA TYR A 735 -21.45 -11.60 -18.90
C TYR A 735 -20.35 -11.53 -19.98
N LYS A 736 -20.19 -12.59 -20.79
CA LYS A 736 -19.20 -12.64 -21.87
C LYS A 736 -19.78 -12.24 -23.23
N HIS A 737 -20.88 -12.85 -23.66
CA HIS A 737 -21.37 -12.60 -25.01
C HIS A 737 -22.11 -11.26 -25.19
N ASN A 738 -22.55 -10.61 -24.11
CA ASN A 738 -23.03 -9.21 -24.14
C ASN A 738 -21.89 -8.20 -23.91
N GLY A 739 -20.73 -8.65 -23.41
CA GLY A 739 -19.57 -7.80 -23.14
C GLY A 739 -18.70 -7.51 -24.36
N PRO A 740 -17.59 -6.79 -24.19
CA PRO A 740 -16.66 -6.45 -25.26
C PRO A 740 -16.18 -7.69 -26.04
N GLY A 741 -16.37 -7.68 -27.36
CA GLY A 741 -15.99 -8.78 -28.26
C GLY A 741 -17.04 -9.88 -28.43
N GLY A 742 -18.16 -9.83 -27.70
CA GLY A 742 -19.30 -10.74 -27.86
C GLY A 742 -20.22 -10.35 -29.02
N THR A 743 -21.09 -11.28 -29.42
CA THR A 743 -22.07 -11.10 -30.52
C THR A 743 -23.51 -11.36 -30.08
N GLY A 744 -23.79 -11.38 -28.77
CA GLY A 744 -25.08 -11.78 -28.22
C GLY A 744 -25.28 -13.31 -28.17
N PRO A 745 -26.41 -13.75 -27.56
CA PRO A 745 -26.72 -15.18 -27.41
C PRO A 745 -27.11 -15.83 -28.75
N PRO A 746 -26.83 -17.13 -28.95
CA PRO A 746 -27.44 -17.90 -30.04
C PRO A 746 -28.94 -18.17 -29.78
N GLU A 747 -29.68 -18.59 -30.81
CA GLU A 747 -31.15 -18.77 -30.74
C GLU A 747 -31.64 -19.75 -29.66
N TRP A 748 -30.82 -20.73 -29.29
CA TRP A 748 -31.15 -21.73 -28.26
C TRP A 748 -30.86 -21.26 -26.84
N VAL A 749 -30.39 -20.03 -26.63
CA VAL A 749 -30.11 -19.46 -25.30
C VAL A 749 -31.12 -18.37 -25.00
N HIS A 750 -31.85 -18.54 -23.90
CA HIS A 750 -32.91 -17.65 -23.45
C HIS A 750 -32.52 -17.02 -22.12
N GLN A 751 -32.39 -15.70 -22.11
CA GLN A 751 -32.01 -14.94 -20.91
C GLN A 751 -33.27 -14.47 -20.17
N ILE A 752 -33.24 -14.53 -18.84
CA ILE A 752 -34.21 -13.84 -17.98
C ILE A 752 -33.52 -12.73 -17.18
N PRO A 753 -34.26 -11.67 -16.78
CA PRO A 753 -33.71 -10.61 -15.96
C PRO A 753 -33.05 -11.10 -14.68
N MET A 754 -31.91 -10.50 -14.30
CA MET A 754 -31.18 -10.87 -13.08
C MET A 754 -32.06 -10.68 -11.82
N PRO A 755 -32.25 -11.71 -10.97
CA PRO A 755 -33.04 -11.64 -9.74
C PRO A 755 -32.40 -10.76 -8.66
N TYR A 756 -32.52 -9.43 -8.81
CA TYR A 756 -31.75 -8.48 -8.01
C TYR A 756 -32.61 -7.50 -7.21
N LEU A 757 -32.63 -7.62 -5.88
CA LEU A 757 -33.52 -6.81 -5.02
C LEU A 757 -33.16 -5.33 -4.96
N TYR A 758 -31.89 -4.96 -5.12
CA TYR A 758 -31.47 -3.57 -4.94
C TYR A 758 -31.70 -2.73 -6.21
N ARG A 759 -31.42 -3.23 -7.42
CA ARG A 759 -31.67 -2.47 -8.67
C ARG A 759 -32.41 -3.22 -9.77
N GLY A 760 -32.74 -4.50 -9.56
CA GLY A 760 -33.41 -5.30 -10.56
C GLY A 760 -34.87 -4.89 -10.78
N LEU A 761 -35.48 -5.53 -11.78
CA LEU A 761 -36.86 -5.31 -12.22
C LEU A 761 -37.88 -5.47 -11.09
N TYR A 762 -37.71 -6.48 -10.22
CA TYR A 762 -38.58 -6.74 -9.08
C TYR A 762 -37.80 -6.62 -7.78
N ARG A 763 -38.18 -5.65 -6.94
CA ARG A 763 -37.38 -5.27 -5.76
C ARG A 763 -38.02 -5.57 -4.42
N ASP A 764 -39.32 -5.84 -4.39
CA ASP A 764 -40.02 -6.16 -3.15
C ASP A 764 -39.65 -7.60 -2.73
N PRO A 765 -38.93 -7.80 -1.60
CA PRO A 765 -38.47 -9.13 -1.19
C PRO A 765 -39.61 -10.14 -1.02
N ALA A 766 -40.82 -9.68 -0.69
CA ALA A 766 -41.97 -10.57 -0.49
C ALA A 766 -42.54 -11.15 -1.80
N THR A 767 -42.31 -10.48 -2.93
CA THR A 767 -42.92 -10.85 -4.22
C THR A 767 -41.90 -11.14 -5.33
N ALA A 768 -40.68 -10.61 -5.21
CA ALA A 768 -39.64 -10.68 -6.24
C ALA A 768 -39.31 -12.11 -6.65
N GLY A 769 -39.13 -13.03 -5.69
CA GLY A 769 -38.77 -14.42 -6.01
C GLY A 769 -39.76 -15.10 -6.94
N LYS A 770 -41.07 -14.91 -6.69
CA LYS A 770 -42.12 -15.40 -7.58
C LYS A 770 -42.08 -14.69 -8.94
N LEU A 771 -42.00 -13.36 -8.96
CA LEU A 771 -42.08 -12.59 -10.19
C LEU A 771 -40.90 -12.90 -11.15
N TYR A 772 -39.70 -13.10 -10.61
CA TYR A 772 -38.57 -13.57 -11.41
C TYR A 772 -38.74 -15.03 -11.88
N ALA A 773 -39.30 -15.91 -11.05
CA ALA A 773 -39.59 -17.29 -11.48
C ALA A 773 -40.67 -17.34 -12.58
N ASP A 774 -41.65 -16.43 -12.55
CA ASP A 774 -42.64 -16.29 -13.62
C ASP A 774 -41.98 -15.91 -14.97
N GLU A 775 -40.83 -15.22 -14.98
CA GLU A 775 -40.06 -14.99 -16.23
C GLU A 775 -39.51 -16.31 -16.81
N VAL A 776 -39.07 -17.24 -15.96
CA VAL A 776 -38.68 -18.60 -16.40
C VAL A 776 -39.88 -19.32 -17.01
N LEU A 777 -41.05 -19.23 -16.38
CA LEU A 777 -42.29 -19.83 -16.89
C LEU A 777 -42.64 -19.29 -18.28
N LYS A 778 -42.58 -17.96 -18.49
CA LYS A 778 -42.86 -17.35 -19.80
C LYS A 778 -41.95 -17.89 -20.90
N ILE A 779 -40.66 -18.09 -20.60
CA ILE A 779 -39.73 -18.71 -21.55
C ILE A 779 -40.11 -20.17 -21.81
N CYS A 780 -40.39 -20.95 -20.76
CA CYS A 780 -40.83 -22.34 -20.90
C CYS A 780 -42.08 -22.46 -21.79
N GLU A 781 -43.10 -21.62 -21.58
CA GLU A 781 -44.32 -21.57 -22.39
C GLU A 781 -44.02 -21.20 -23.84
N LYS A 782 -43.18 -20.17 -24.05
CA LYS A 782 -42.81 -19.69 -25.38
C LYS A 782 -42.13 -20.77 -26.21
N VAL A 783 -41.05 -21.38 -25.69
CA VAL A 783 -40.24 -22.34 -26.46
C VAL A 783 -40.97 -23.68 -26.62
N SER A 784 -41.74 -24.10 -25.62
CA SER A 784 -42.60 -25.29 -25.74
C SER A 784 -43.70 -25.08 -26.76
N GLY A 785 -44.29 -23.88 -26.84
CA GLY A 785 -45.25 -23.50 -27.89
C GLY A 785 -44.65 -23.49 -29.30
N GLN A 786 -43.33 -23.37 -29.42
CA GLN A 786 -42.58 -23.47 -30.68
C GLN A 786 -42.16 -24.92 -31.01
N GLY A 787 -42.45 -25.88 -30.13
CA GLY A 787 -42.09 -27.29 -30.30
C GLY A 787 -40.68 -27.64 -29.83
N THR A 788 -39.99 -26.72 -29.15
CA THR A 788 -38.64 -26.89 -28.60
C THR A 788 -38.66 -26.63 -27.08
N PRO A 789 -39.26 -27.52 -26.28
CA PRO A 789 -39.31 -27.35 -24.83
C PRO A 789 -37.91 -27.20 -24.23
N PRO A 790 -37.76 -26.52 -23.07
CA PRO A 790 -36.46 -26.22 -22.50
C PRO A 790 -35.68 -27.51 -22.17
N ALA A 791 -34.42 -27.56 -22.57
CA ALA A 791 -33.49 -28.61 -22.17
C ALA A 791 -33.13 -28.49 -20.70
N ALA A 792 -32.76 -27.28 -20.25
CA ALA A 792 -32.48 -27.02 -18.86
C ALA A 792 -32.51 -25.53 -18.50
N PHE A 793 -32.59 -25.28 -17.19
CA PHE A 793 -32.27 -24.01 -16.57
C PHE A 793 -30.99 -24.17 -15.76
N ILE A 794 -30.00 -23.32 -16.01
CA ILE A 794 -28.72 -23.28 -15.28
C ILE A 794 -28.59 -21.96 -14.52
N CYS A 795 -28.16 -22.05 -13.27
CA CYS A 795 -28.08 -20.89 -12.37
C CYS A 795 -26.95 -21.06 -11.36
N GLU A 796 -26.16 -20.01 -11.14
CA GLU A 796 -25.31 -19.88 -9.95
C GLU A 796 -26.20 -19.69 -8.71
N SER A 797 -25.98 -20.46 -7.64
CA SER A 797 -26.83 -20.39 -6.43
C SER A 797 -26.76 -19.04 -5.71
N MET A 798 -25.68 -18.29 -5.91
CA MET A 798 -25.58 -16.84 -5.75
C MET A 798 -24.68 -16.34 -6.89
N LEU A 799 -25.05 -15.25 -7.57
CA LEU A 799 -24.33 -14.82 -8.76
C LEU A 799 -22.99 -14.18 -8.38
N GLY A 800 -21.88 -14.74 -8.87
CA GLY A 800 -20.56 -14.17 -8.68
C GLY A 800 -20.30 -12.97 -9.59
N CYS A 801 -20.23 -13.19 -10.91
CA CYS A 801 -19.97 -12.13 -11.89
C CYS A 801 -21.07 -11.05 -11.92
N GLY A 802 -22.30 -11.40 -11.56
CA GLY A 802 -23.40 -10.45 -11.35
C GLY A 802 -23.26 -9.53 -10.13
N GLY A 803 -22.17 -9.66 -9.36
CA GLY A 803 -21.83 -8.76 -8.26
C GLY A 803 -22.21 -9.29 -6.88
N HIS A 804 -21.96 -10.59 -6.61
CA HIS A 804 -22.24 -11.26 -5.34
C HIS A 804 -23.73 -11.17 -4.93
N VAL A 805 -24.63 -11.45 -5.87
CA VAL A 805 -26.08 -11.25 -5.68
C VAL A 805 -26.72 -12.51 -5.09
N PRO A 806 -27.27 -12.46 -3.87
CA PRO A 806 -28.11 -13.53 -3.34
C PRO A 806 -29.45 -13.57 -4.09
N LEU A 807 -29.98 -14.77 -4.29
CA LEU A 807 -31.26 -14.97 -4.95
C LEU A 807 -32.43 -14.65 -4.00
N PRO A 808 -33.50 -13.98 -4.46
CA PRO A 808 -34.69 -13.74 -3.64
C PRO A 808 -35.37 -15.05 -3.22
N ASP A 809 -35.92 -15.08 -2.02
CA ASP A 809 -36.58 -16.26 -1.46
C ASP A 809 -37.63 -16.88 -2.39
N GLY A 810 -37.53 -18.19 -2.59
CA GLY A 810 -38.46 -18.97 -3.38
C GLY A 810 -38.25 -18.90 -4.89
N PHE A 811 -37.27 -18.11 -5.38
CA PHE A 811 -36.96 -18.01 -6.80
C PHE A 811 -36.58 -19.37 -7.40
N LEU A 812 -35.54 -20.03 -6.89
CA LEU A 812 -35.10 -21.32 -7.46
C LEU A 812 -36.19 -22.39 -7.33
N LYS A 813 -36.90 -22.41 -6.19
CA LYS A 813 -37.96 -23.37 -5.93
C LYS A 813 -39.07 -23.32 -6.98
N GLN A 814 -39.51 -22.13 -7.35
CA GLN A 814 -40.56 -21.95 -8.35
C GLN A 814 -40.02 -22.15 -9.78
N SER A 815 -38.84 -21.60 -10.09
CA SER A 815 -38.17 -21.80 -11.39
C SER A 815 -37.97 -23.28 -11.71
N TYR A 816 -37.51 -24.09 -10.74
CA TYR A 816 -37.32 -25.52 -10.93
C TYR A 816 -38.65 -26.27 -11.13
N GLN A 817 -39.71 -25.85 -10.44
CA GLN A 817 -41.05 -26.41 -10.67
C GLN A 817 -41.52 -26.12 -12.11
N HIS A 818 -41.37 -24.89 -12.59
CA HIS A 818 -41.74 -24.51 -13.96
C HIS A 818 -40.96 -25.30 -15.00
N VAL A 819 -39.63 -25.36 -14.89
CA VAL A 819 -38.78 -26.07 -15.86
C VAL A 819 -39.13 -27.56 -15.93
N ARG A 820 -39.31 -28.21 -14.78
CA ARG A 820 -39.66 -29.64 -14.70
C ARG A 820 -41.06 -29.95 -15.26
N GLN A 821 -42.02 -29.02 -15.15
CA GLN A 821 -43.35 -29.18 -15.76
C GLN A 821 -43.29 -29.34 -17.29
N TYR A 822 -42.27 -28.77 -17.93
CA TYR A 822 -42.03 -28.87 -19.37
C TYR A 822 -40.96 -29.92 -19.74
N GLY A 823 -40.51 -30.74 -18.78
CA GLY A 823 -39.55 -31.83 -19.02
C GLY A 823 -38.07 -31.40 -19.07
N GLY A 824 -37.77 -30.14 -18.72
CA GLY A 824 -36.39 -29.66 -18.60
C GLY A 824 -35.74 -30.08 -17.28
N LEU A 825 -34.40 -29.99 -17.24
CA LEU A 825 -33.60 -30.28 -16.04
C LEU A 825 -33.11 -28.99 -15.37
N CYS A 826 -32.84 -29.08 -14.06
CA CYS A 826 -32.37 -27.95 -13.25
C CYS A 826 -30.90 -28.14 -12.86
N ILE A 827 -30.05 -27.18 -13.22
CA ILE A 827 -28.61 -27.23 -12.98
C ILE A 827 -28.23 -26.13 -11.97
N ALA A 828 -27.57 -26.51 -10.88
CA ALA A 828 -26.93 -25.58 -9.96
C ALA A 828 -25.42 -25.50 -10.25
N ASP A 829 -24.94 -24.30 -10.59
CA ASP A 829 -23.51 -24.02 -10.71
C ASP A 829 -22.97 -23.57 -9.35
N GLU A 830 -22.27 -24.49 -8.67
CA GLU A 830 -21.69 -24.28 -7.35
C GLU A 830 -20.18 -23.95 -7.42
N VAL A 831 -19.65 -23.62 -8.60
CA VAL A 831 -18.21 -23.38 -8.80
C VAL A 831 -17.70 -22.20 -7.96
N GLN A 832 -18.52 -21.16 -7.76
CA GLN A 832 -18.14 -19.99 -6.94
C GLN A 832 -18.42 -20.19 -5.44
N VAL A 833 -19.53 -20.86 -5.12
CA VAL A 833 -20.24 -20.74 -3.84
C VAL A 833 -20.50 -22.07 -3.12
N GLY A 834 -20.04 -23.19 -3.67
CA GLY A 834 -20.03 -24.48 -2.99
C GLY A 834 -18.94 -24.57 -1.93
N PHE A 835 -18.80 -25.76 -1.33
CA PHE A 835 -17.78 -26.06 -0.31
C PHE A 835 -17.88 -25.12 0.92
N GLY A 836 -19.09 -24.90 1.42
CA GLY A 836 -19.30 -24.17 2.68
C GLY A 836 -19.04 -22.67 2.61
N ARG A 837 -18.85 -22.09 1.42
CA ARG A 837 -18.53 -20.65 1.23
C ARG A 837 -19.55 -19.71 1.88
N ALA A 838 -20.84 -20.05 1.78
CA ALA A 838 -21.93 -19.28 2.40
C ALA A 838 -22.04 -19.49 3.92
N GLY A 839 -21.29 -20.42 4.50
CA GLY A 839 -21.29 -20.78 5.92
C GLY A 839 -22.50 -21.60 6.35
N LYS A 840 -23.72 -21.18 6.03
CA LYS A 840 -24.96 -21.84 6.47
C LYS A 840 -25.14 -23.25 5.93
N HIS A 841 -24.70 -23.50 4.69
CA HIS A 841 -24.80 -24.79 4.01
C HIS A 841 -23.49 -25.13 3.31
N PHE A 842 -23.28 -26.42 3.06
CA PHE A 842 -22.14 -26.87 2.28
C PHE A 842 -22.32 -26.52 0.79
N TRP A 843 -23.54 -26.62 0.27
CA TRP A 843 -23.91 -26.18 -1.08
C TRP A 843 -24.90 -25.03 -1.02
N SER A 844 -24.66 -23.96 -1.77
CA SER A 844 -25.44 -22.73 -1.64
C SER A 844 -26.87 -22.84 -2.18
N PHE A 845 -27.18 -23.79 -3.07
CA PHE A 845 -28.55 -24.01 -3.55
C PHE A 845 -29.51 -24.38 -2.41
N GLU A 846 -28.98 -24.96 -1.31
CA GLU A 846 -29.78 -25.32 -0.14
C GLU A 846 -30.36 -24.09 0.56
N LEU A 847 -29.79 -22.89 0.38
CA LEU A 847 -30.36 -21.62 0.87
C LEU A 847 -31.75 -21.33 0.30
N GLN A 848 -32.17 -22.01 -0.77
CA GLN A 848 -33.48 -21.87 -1.41
C GLN A 848 -34.39 -23.09 -1.16
N ASP A 849 -34.01 -24.01 -0.28
CA ASP A 849 -34.74 -25.25 0.02
C ASP A 849 -35.04 -26.08 -1.25
N VAL A 850 -34.06 -26.21 -2.14
CA VAL A 850 -34.19 -26.98 -3.39
C VAL A 850 -33.16 -28.11 -3.50
N VAL A 851 -33.45 -29.10 -4.32
CA VAL A 851 -32.48 -30.10 -4.81
C VAL A 851 -32.49 -30.05 -6.34
N PRO A 852 -31.37 -29.68 -6.99
CA PRO A 852 -31.24 -29.66 -8.45
C PRO A 852 -31.15 -31.07 -9.03
N ASP A 853 -31.21 -31.19 -10.35
CA ASP A 853 -31.04 -32.46 -11.06
C ASP A 853 -29.55 -32.73 -11.37
N ILE A 854 -28.77 -31.66 -11.54
CA ILE A 854 -27.33 -31.67 -11.79
C ILE A 854 -26.67 -30.54 -10.98
N VAL A 855 -25.51 -30.81 -10.38
CA VAL A 855 -24.64 -29.81 -9.75
C VAL A 855 -23.28 -29.82 -10.43
N THR A 856 -22.72 -28.65 -10.74
CA THR A 856 -21.38 -28.51 -11.32
C THR A 856 -20.40 -27.87 -10.34
N LEU A 857 -19.20 -28.46 -10.25
CA LEU A 857 -18.15 -28.12 -9.29
C LEU A 857 -16.82 -27.81 -10.01
N GLY A 858 -16.01 -26.97 -9.38
CA GLY A 858 -14.69 -26.56 -9.87
C GLY A 858 -13.93 -25.83 -8.77
N LYS A 859 -13.09 -24.84 -9.14
CA LYS A 859 -12.38 -23.89 -8.25
C LYS A 859 -11.97 -24.48 -6.87
N PRO A 860 -12.74 -24.37 -5.77
CA PRO A 860 -12.30 -24.81 -4.44
C PRO A 860 -12.03 -26.32 -4.33
N ILE A 861 -12.65 -27.16 -5.17
CA ILE A 861 -12.59 -28.63 -5.09
C ILE A 861 -11.17 -29.22 -5.04
N GLY A 862 -10.17 -28.52 -5.59
CA GLY A 862 -8.78 -28.96 -5.61
C GLY A 862 -7.79 -27.99 -4.98
N ASN A 863 -8.25 -26.94 -4.28
CA ASN A 863 -7.39 -25.88 -3.74
C ASN A 863 -6.36 -25.31 -4.76
N GLY A 864 -6.77 -25.17 -6.03
CA GLY A 864 -5.90 -24.77 -7.15
C GLY A 864 -5.38 -25.89 -8.04
N HIS A 865 -5.45 -27.15 -7.61
CA HIS A 865 -5.21 -28.29 -8.48
C HIS A 865 -6.37 -28.44 -9.50
N PRO A 866 -6.10 -28.70 -10.80
CA PRO A 866 -7.15 -28.89 -11.80
C PRO A 866 -8.04 -30.08 -11.46
N LEU A 867 -9.26 -29.78 -11.01
CA LEU A 867 -10.29 -30.74 -10.67
C LEU A 867 -11.66 -30.06 -10.78
N GLY A 868 -12.65 -30.80 -11.23
CA GLY A 868 -14.05 -30.42 -11.27
C GLY A 868 -14.93 -31.65 -11.23
N ALA A 869 -16.23 -31.47 -11.07
CA ALA A 869 -17.15 -32.60 -11.06
C ALA A 869 -18.54 -32.20 -11.55
N VAL A 870 -19.27 -33.18 -12.07
CA VAL A 870 -20.71 -33.13 -12.29
C VAL A 870 -21.35 -34.14 -11.36
N ILE A 871 -22.21 -33.67 -10.45
CA ILE A 871 -22.97 -34.51 -9.53
C ILE A 871 -24.40 -34.58 -10.04
N THR A 872 -24.96 -35.78 -10.13
CA THR A 872 -26.32 -36.01 -10.61
C THR A 872 -26.91 -37.27 -9.98
N THR A 873 -28.11 -37.63 -10.41
CA THR A 873 -28.79 -38.86 -10.00
C THR A 873 -28.33 -40.05 -10.82
N GLN A 874 -28.38 -41.24 -10.22
CA GLN A 874 -28.08 -42.46 -10.96
C GLN A 874 -29.03 -42.71 -12.15
N LYS A 875 -30.26 -42.18 -12.08
CA LYS A 875 -31.21 -42.24 -13.20
C LYS A 875 -30.69 -41.46 -14.41
N ILE A 876 -30.33 -40.19 -14.21
CA ILE A 876 -29.82 -39.30 -15.26
C ILE A 876 -28.51 -39.87 -15.85
N ALA A 877 -27.60 -40.35 -15.00
CA ALA A 877 -26.35 -40.96 -15.46
C ALA A 877 -26.58 -42.20 -16.34
N LYS A 878 -27.57 -43.04 -16.01
CA LYS A 878 -27.94 -44.22 -16.82
C LYS A 878 -28.56 -43.81 -18.16
N GLU A 879 -29.38 -42.77 -18.19
CA GLU A 879 -29.97 -42.25 -19.43
C GLU A 879 -28.92 -41.59 -20.34
N PHE A 880 -27.91 -40.91 -19.76
CA PHE A 880 -26.76 -40.41 -20.51
C PHE A 880 -25.91 -41.52 -21.14
N ALA A 881 -25.83 -42.69 -20.49
CA ALA A 881 -25.11 -43.87 -20.97
C ALA A 881 -25.84 -44.59 -22.13
N ASN A 882 -26.14 -43.86 -23.20
CA ASN A 882 -26.91 -44.30 -24.36
C ASN A 882 -26.12 -45.18 -25.37
N GLY A 883 -24.94 -45.67 -24.98
CA GLY A 883 -24.02 -46.44 -25.82
C GLY A 883 -22.83 -45.64 -26.36
N MET A 884 -22.86 -44.30 -26.29
CA MET A 884 -21.69 -43.47 -26.59
C MET A 884 -20.78 -43.37 -25.37
N GLU A 885 -19.54 -43.87 -25.48
CA GLU A 885 -18.55 -43.76 -24.41
C GLU A 885 -18.26 -42.28 -24.07
N TYR A 886 -18.29 -41.93 -22.79
CA TYR A 886 -17.71 -40.71 -22.26
C TYR A 886 -16.43 -41.05 -21.49
N PHE A 887 -15.35 -40.36 -21.81
CA PHE A 887 -14.06 -40.55 -21.16
C PHE A 887 -13.31 -39.21 -21.09
N ASN A 888 -12.82 -38.88 -19.89
CA ASN A 888 -11.91 -37.76 -19.66
C ASN A 888 -10.56 -38.34 -19.20
N THR A 889 -9.50 -38.10 -19.96
CA THR A 889 -8.18 -38.70 -19.71
C THR A 889 -7.62 -38.39 -18.33
N PHE A 890 -7.83 -37.17 -17.84
CA PHE A 890 -7.30 -36.70 -16.56
C PHE A 890 -8.36 -36.62 -15.46
N GLY A 891 -9.64 -36.50 -15.85
CA GLY A 891 -10.77 -36.45 -14.93
C GLY A 891 -10.80 -37.67 -14.01
N GLY A 892 -10.63 -37.41 -12.70
CA GLY A 892 -10.64 -38.45 -11.67
C GLY A 892 -9.36 -39.29 -11.56
N ASN A 893 -8.21 -38.79 -12.04
CA ASN A 893 -6.92 -39.42 -11.73
C ASN A 893 -6.66 -39.44 -10.21
N GLN A 894 -5.77 -40.33 -9.78
CA GLN A 894 -5.56 -40.62 -8.36
C GLN A 894 -4.97 -39.42 -7.61
N VAL A 895 -4.07 -38.64 -8.23
CA VAL A 895 -3.47 -37.46 -7.61
C VAL A 895 -4.53 -36.39 -7.36
N SER A 896 -5.37 -36.07 -8.35
CA SER A 896 -6.43 -35.07 -8.18
C SER A 896 -7.44 -35.52 -7.12
N CYS A 897 -7.83 -36.80 -7.09
CA CYS A 897 -8.74 -37.32 -6.07
C CYS A 897 -8.12 -37.29 -4.66
N SER A 898 -6.82 -37.58 -4.53
CA SER A 898 -6.12 -37.46 -3.25
C SER A 898 -6.03 -36.01 -2.77
N VAL A 899 -5.85 -35.05 -3.68
CA VAL A 899 -5.90 -33.62 -3.35
C VAL A 899 -7.31 -33.21 -2.91
N GLY A 900 -8.34 -33.61 -3.66
CA GLY A 900 -9.74 -33.33 -3.30
C GLY A 900 -10.13 -33.94 -1.95
N MET A 901 -9.65 -35.15 -1.63
CA MET A 901 -9.83 -35.76 -0.32
C MET A 901 -9.20 -34.92 0.79
N ALA A 902 -7.96 -34.46 0.59
CA ALA A 902 -7.26 -33.62 1.56
C ALA A 902 -7.96 -32.26 1.76
N VAL A 903 -8.56 -31.67 0.72
CA VAL A 903 -9.40 -30.47 0.85
C VAL A 903 -10.57 -30.73 1.80
N LEU A 904 -11.31 -31.84 1.61
CA LEU A 904 -12.43 -32.19 2.48
C LEU A 904 -11.98 -32.45 3.92
N ASP A 905 -10.85 -33.15 4.12
CA ASP A 905 -10.27 -33.38 5.44
C ASP A 905 -9.93 -32.08 6.16
N ILE A 906 -9.27 -31.13 5.49
CA ILE A 906 -8.88 -29.85 6.09
C ILE A 906 -10.12 -29.04 6.46
N MET A 907 -11.11 -28.96 5.56
CA MET A 907 -12.36 -28.25 5.83
C MET A 907 -13.08 -28.77 7.07
N GLU A 908 -13.13 -30.10 7.23
CA GLU A 908 -13.74 -30.75 8.38
C GLU A 908 -12.92 -30.54 9.67
N ASN A 909 -11.61 -30.80 9.62
CA ASN A 909 -10.72 -30.73 10.77
C ASN A 909 -10.55 -29.30 11.32
N GLU A 910 -10.54 -28.30 10.44
CA GLU A 910 -10.38 -26.88 10.82
C GLU A 910 -11.71 -26.14 10.97
N GLY A 911 -12.85 -26.82 10.74
CA GLY A 911 -14.18 -26.23 10.90
C GLY A 911 -14.45 -25.05 9.96
N LEU A 912 -13.95 -25.09 8.72
CA LEU A 912 -13.90 -23.93 7.83
C LEU A 912 -15.27 -23.39 7.43
N GLN A 913 -16.29 -24.26 7.32
CA GLN A 913 -17.66 -23.81 7.06
C GLN A 913 -18.21 -22.97 8.23
N GLN A 914 -18.01 -23.42 9.47
CA GLN A 914 -18.43 -22.68 10.65
C GLN A 914 -17.67 -21.36 10.77
N ASN A 915 -16.37 -21.37 10.49
CA ASN A 915 -15.57 -20.15 10.44
C ASN A 915 -16.09 -19.15 9.39
N ALA A 916 -16.46 -19.63 8.20
CA ALA A 916 -17.04 -18.78 7.15
C ALA A 916 -18.37 -18.15 7.59
N LEU A 917 -19.20 -18.88 8.34
CA LEU A 917 -20.43 -18.34 8.93
C LEU A 917 -20.13 -17.25 9.96
N GLU A 918 -19.25 -17.51 10.92
CA GLU A 918 -18.98 -16.60 12.04
C GLU A 918 -18.26 -15.33 11.57
N THR A 919 -17.13 -15.50 10.87
CA THR A 919 -16.31 -14.37 10.42
C THR A 919 -17.00 -13.60 9.30
N GLY A 920 -17.68 -14.30 8.38
CA GLY A 920 -18.46 -13.66 7.32
C GLY A 920 -19.61 -12.82 7.87
N SER A 921 -20.35 -13.34 8.86
CA SER A 921 -21.44 -12.58 9.50
C SER A 921 -20.91 -11.35 10.23
N TRP A 922 -19.79 -11.49 10.95
CA TRP A 922 -19.15 -10.36 11.62
C TRP A 922 -18.69 -9.30 10.62
N LEU A 923 -18.03 -9.71 9.52
CA LEU A 923 -17.56 -8.78 8.48
C LEU A 923 -18.74 -8.04 7.82
N LYS A 924 -19.82 -8.76 7.48
CA LYS A 924 -21.03 -8.18 6.91
C LYS A 924 -21.65 -7.13 7.85
N GLU A 925 -21.73 -7.43 9.16
CA GLU A 925 -22.21 -6.46 10.16
C GLU A 925 -21.36 -5.18 10.16
N LYS A 926 -20.03 -5.29 10.11
CA LYS A 926 -19.14 -4.11 10.08
C LYS A 926 -19.27 -3.32 8.79
N LEU A 927 -19.44 -3.98 7.65
CA LEU A 927 -19.70 -3.30 6.37
C LEU A 927 -21.05 -2.57 6.37
N GLU A 928 -22.10 -3.16 6.96
CA GLU A 928 -23.40 -2.50 7.14
C GLU A 928 -23.31 -1.29 8.09
N MET A 929 -22.47 -1.36 9.12
CA MET A 929 -22.19 -0.19 9.97
C MET A 929 -21.52 0.94 9.15
N LEU A 930 -20.55 0.62 8.29
CA LEU A 930 -19.88 1.60 7.42
C LEU A 930 -20.86 2.23 6.43
N LYS A 931 -21.81 1.47 5.90
CA LYS A 931 -22.87 1.98 5.02
C LYS A 931 -23.68 3.11 5.63
N ASN A 932 -23.91 3.09 6.95
CA ASN A 932 -24.62 4.17 7.64
C ASN A 932 -23.79 5.46 7.80
N VAL A 933 -22.47 5.37 7.65
CA VAL A 933 -21.54 6.50 7.76
C VAL A 933 -21.18 7.07 6.40
N PHE A 934 -21.10 6.21 5.37
CA PHE A 934 -20.65 6.58 4.03
C PHE A 934 -21.77 6.38 2.99
N PRO A 935 -22.44 7.47 2.54
CA PRO A 935 -23.51 7.41 1.54
C PRO A 935 -23.09 6.80 0.20
N LEU A 936 -21.79 6.77 -0.09
CA LEU A 936 -21.23 6.11 -1.27
C LEU A 936 -21.51 4.61 -1.27
N ILE A 937 -21.66 3.96 -0.10
CA ILE A 937 -22.02 2.55 -0.01
C ILE A 937 -23.55 2.44 -0.15
N GLY A 938 -24.00 1.96 -1.30
CA GLY A 938 -25.43 1.80 -1.59
C GLY A 938 -26.02 0.52 -1.00
N ASP A 939 -25.25 -0.58 -1.05
CA ASP A 939 -25.71 -1.89 -0.60
C ASP A 939 -24.56 -2.77 -0.09
N VAL A 940 -24.85 -3.62 0.90
CA VAL A 940 -23.96 -4.66 1.41
C VAL A 940 -24.73 -5.96 1.39
N ARG A 941 -24.21 -6.99 0.72
CA ARG A 941 -24.96 -8.22 0.42
C ARG A 941 -24.07 -9.46 0.38
N GLY A 942 -24.70 -10.61 0.25
CA GLY A 942 -24.05 -11.92 0.23
C GLY A 942 -24.13 -12.66 1.56
N GLU A 943 -23.53 -13.84 1.62
CA GLU A 943 -23.58 -14.76 2.77
C GLU A 943 -22.20 -15.37 3.03
N GLY A 944 -21.89 -15.66 4.29
CA GLY A 944 -20.59 -16.19 4.70
C GLY A 944 -19.42 -15.30 4.23
N LEU A 945 -18.39 -15.92 3.65
CA LEU A 945 -17.22 -15.22 3.09
C LEU A 945 -17.36 -14.97 1.58
N PHE A 946 -18.58 -14.68 1.13
CA PHE A 946 -18.90 -14.27 -0.24
C PHE A 946 -19.78 -13.03 -0.21
N LEU A 947 -19.14 -11.87 0.00
CA LEU A 947 -19.82 -10.60 0.26
C LEU A 947 -19.56 -9.60 -0.87
N GLY A 948 -20.56 -8.77 -1.16
CA GLY A 948 -20.47 -7.65 -2.10
C GLY A 948 -20.74 -6.32 -1.38
N VAL A 949 -19.94 -5.32 -1.70
CA VAL A 949 -20.15 -3.91 -1.30
C VAL A 949 -20.35 -3.12 -2.58
N GLU A 950 -21.53 -2.55 -2.74
CA GLU A 950 -21.86 -1.78 -3.93
C GLU A 950 -21.77 -0.30 -3.67
N LEU A 951 -21.03 0.39 -4.55
CA LEU A 951 -20.86 1.83 -4.50
C LEU A 951 -21.81 2.53 -5.48
N VAL A 952 -22.47 3.59 -5.02
CA VAL A 952 -23.40 4.42 -5.80
C VAL A 952 -23.12 5.91 -5.59
N LEU A 953 -23.31 6.71 -6.65
CA LEU A 953 -23.10 8.16 -6.60
C LEU A 953 -24.18 8.87 -5.78
N ASP A 954 -25.39 8.32 -5.81
CA ASP A 954 -26.54 8.83 -5.09
C ASP A 954 -27.40 7.67 -4.54
N PRO A 955 -27.72 7.65 -3.24
CA PRO A 955 -28.51 6.58 -2.62
C PRO A 955 -29.95 6.45 -3.15
N GLU A 956 -30.54 7.53 -3.67
CA GLU A 956 -31.90 7.54 -4.20
C GLU A 956 -31.95 7.01 -5.63
N THR A 957 -31.09 7.52 -6.51
CA THR A 957 -31.01 7.09 -7.92
C THR A 957 -30.33 5.73 -8.06
N ARG A 958 -29.43 5.38 -7.12
CA ARG A 958 -28.61 4.16 -7.10
C ARG A 958 -27.69 4.05 -8.33
N GLU A 959 -27.34 5.19 -8.92
CA GLU A 959 -26.41 5.26 -10.04
C GLU A 959 -25.06 4.64 -9.62
N PRO A 960 -24.56 3.60 -10.33
CA PRO A 960 -23.30 2.95 -9.98
C PRO A 960 -22.11 3.92 -9.95
N ALA A 961 -21.17 3.70 -9.03
CA ALA A 961 -19.95 4.51 -8.86
C ALA A 961 -18.66 3.73 -9.24
N PRO A 962 -18.46 3.33 -10.52
CA PRO A 962 -17.35 2.47 -10.92
C PRO A 962 -15.98 3.11 -10.72
N LEU A 963 -15.84 4.43 -10.96
CA LEU A 963 -14.57 5.13 -10.78
C LEU A 963 -14.12 5.13 -9.30
N GLN A 964 -15.08 5.28 -8.38
CA GLN A 964 -14.83 5.21 -6.95
C GLN A 964 -14.50 3.78 -6.51
N ALA A 965 -15.15 2.78 -7.11
CA ALA A 965 -14.83 1.38 -6.86
C ALA A 965 -13.41 1.03 -7.31
N ASP A 966 -13.00 1.46 -8.51
CA ASP A 966 -11.64 1.27 -9.02
C ASP A 966 -10.60 1.94 -8.10
N TYR A 967 -10.88 3.18 -7.67
CA TYR A 967 -10.03 3.88 -6.71
C TYR A 967 -9.88 3.10 -5.38
N LEU A 968 -11.00 2.61 -4.84
CA LEU A 968 -10.98 1.85 -3.58
C LEU A 968 -10.21 0.53 -3.72
N VAL A 969 -10.36 -0.18 -4.84
CA VAL A 969 -9.61 -1.42 -5.12
C VAL A 969 -8.11 -1.17 -5.16
N GLU A 970 -7.66 -0.09 -5.80
CA GLU A 970 -6.24 0.28 -5.82
C GLU A 970 -5.71 0.70 -4.44
N ARG A 971 -6.55 1.32 -3.60
CA ARG A 971 -6.19 1.71 -2.22
C ARG A 971 -6.24 0.56 -1.22
N LEU A 972 -7.09 -0.45 -1.42
CA LEU A 972 -7.13 -1.64 -0.55
C LEU A 972 -6.00 -2.64 -0.84
N LYS A 973 -5.36 -2.52 -2.00
CA LYS A 973 -4.17 -3.30 -2.38
C LYS A 973 -2.97 -3.00 -1.48
N SER A 974 -2.85 -1.75 -1.04
CA SER A 974 -1.73 -1.17 -0.30
C SER A 974 -1.96 -1.28 1.20
#